data_AF-A0A5S9XFU4-F1
#
_entry.id   AF-A0A5S9XFU4-F1
#
_cell.length_a   1.000
_cell.length_b   1.000
_cell.length_c   1.000
_cell.angle_alpha   90.00
_cell.angle_beta   90.00
_cell.angle_gamma   90.00
#
_symmetry.space_group_name_H-M   'P 1'
#
loop_
_entity.id
_entity.type
_entity.pdbx_description
1 polymer ?
#
loop_
_entity_poly.entity_id
_entity_poly.type
_entity_poly.pdbx_seq_one_letter_code
_entity_poly.pdbx_strand_id
1 'polypeptide(L)'
;METNLLLVKCVLLASCLIHPRACSPSCNFPAIFNFGDSNSDTGGLSAAFGQAPYPNGQTFFHSPSGRFSDGRLIIDFIAEELGLPYLNAFLDSIGSNFSHGANFATAGSTVRPPNATIAQSGVSPISLDVQLVQFSDFITRSQLIRNRGGVFKKLLPKKEYFSQALYTFDIGQNDLTAGLKLNMTSDQIKAYIPGVLDQLSNVIRKVYSKGGRRFWIHNTAPLGCLPYVLDRFPVPASQIDNHGCAIPRNEIARYYNSELKRRVIELRKELSEAAFTYVDIYSIKLTLITQAKKLGFRYPLVACCGHGGKYNFNKLIKCGAKVMIKGKEIVLAKSCNDVSFRVSWDGIHFTETANSWIFQQINDGAFSDPPLPIVKSRRLNDIVSGQLNQFQNMANRADNSMRCSNSKKPNDGMMLVISIFAGIVIGFLLGISFPTLSLTKMNFPSSILPSVATVYIENEKPEKPSKTSSQNESDASHHHKIWVPSNPRGAEMLPPSFVAAESDFYLRRLWGLPKDDLPVVKPKYLVAFTVSYEQRKNIDACVKKFSDNFTIVLFHYDGKTSEYDEFEWSKRAIHVSVPKQTKWWYAKRFLHPDIIAPYEYIFIWDEDLGVENFDAEEYIKIVNKHGLEISQPAVESRKSITWKITKRIPGIEVHKEVEEKPGRCNDPHLPPCAGFIEIMAPVFSREAWRCVWHMIQNDLVHGWGLDFALRKCVEPAHEKIGVVDSQWIIHQKIPSLGSQGTAQEGKTAFQGVRERCKREWTMFQKRMTRSEQKYLKEIASASSNSTRT
;
A
#
# COMPACT_ATOMS: atom_id res chain seq x y z
N MET A 1 46.09 24.26 -55.23
CA MET A 1 44.75 24.21 -54.60
C MET A 1 44.17 22.79 -54.49
N GLU A 2 44.84 21.76 -55.03
CA GLU A 2 44.36 20.37 -54.99
C GLU A 2 44.92 19.54 -53.81
N THR A 3 46.04 19.94 -53.21
CA THR A 3 46.66 19.24 -52.07
C THR A 3 45.92 19.41 -50.74
N ASN A 4 45.22 20.55 -50.54
CA ASN A 4 44.40 20.78 -49.34
C ASN A 4 43.06 20.01 -49.36
N LEU A 5 42.56 19.63 -50.53
CA LEU A 5 41.31 18.87 -50.64
C LEU A 5 41.52 17.38 -50.32
N LEU A 6 42.71 16.83 -50.63
CA LEU A 6 43.07 15.47 -50.22
C LEU A 6 43.27 15.37 -48.71
N LEU A 7 43.91 16.36 -48.07
CA LEU A 7 44.13 16.34 -46.63
C LEU A 7 42.81 16.42 -45.85
N VAL A 8 41.86 17.26 -46.31
CA VAL A 8 40.52 17.36 -45.70
C VAL A 8 39.70 16.09 -45.94
N LYS A 9 39.81 15.45 -47.12
CA LYS A 9 39.16 14.15 -47.37
C LYS A 9 39.79 13.02 -46.54
N CYS A 10 41.11 13.00 -46.34
CA CYS A 10 41.78 12.01 -45.50
C CYS A 10 41.48 12.21 -44.01
N VAL A 11 41.35 13.44 -43.52
CA VAL A 11 40.94 13.72 -42.13
C VAL A 11 39.47 13.36 -41.89
N LEU A 12 38.59 13.61 -42.86
CA LEU A 12 37.19 13.19 -42.79
C LEU A 12 37.03 11.66 -42.87
N LEU A 13 37.80 10.97 -43.74
CA LEU A 13 37.80 9.51 -43.84
C LEU A 13 38.45 8.82 -42.63
N ALA A 14 39.51 9.41 -42.05
CA ALA A 14 40.14 8.90 -40.82
C ALA A 14 39.25 9.12 -39.58
N SER A 15 38.45 10.20 -39.55
CA SER A 15 37.43 10.40 -38.50
C SER A 15 36.26 9.41 -38.58
N CYS A 16 36.05 8.76 -39.72
CA CYS A 16 35.03 7.73 -39.92
C CYS A 16 35.51 6.29 -39.65
N LEU A 17 36.80 6.06 -39.41
CA LEU A 17 37.36 4.68 -39.29
C LEU A 17 37.97 4.35 -37.91
N ILE A 18 37.86 5.24 -36.92
CA ILE A 18 38.20 4.91 -35.53
C ILE A 18 37.08 5.40 -34.61
N HIS A 19 35.92 4.79 -34.73
CA HIS A 19 35.14 4.44 -33.56
C HIS A 19 34.87 2.95 -33.68
N PRO A 20 35.36 2.08 -32.79
CA PRO A 20 34.56 0.91 -32.52
C PRO A 20 33.17 1.45 -32.20
N ARG A 21 32.13 1.02 -32.92
CA ARG A 21 30.79 1.04 -32.37
C ARG A 21 30.85 0.18 -31.11
N ALA A 22 31.37 0.74 -30.02
CA ALA A 22 30.91 0.41 -28.71
C ALA A 22 29.43 0.76 -28.78
N CYS A 23 28.63 -0.26 -29.09
CA CYS A 23 27.22 -0.23 -28.80
C CYS A 23 27.16 0.14 -27.33
N SER A 24 26.89 1.42 -27.05
CA SER A 24 26.57 1.88 -25.70
C SER A 24 25.53 0.88 -25.18
N PRO A 25 25.68 0.34 -23.96
CA PRO A 25 24.65 -0.50 -23.40
C PRO A 25 23.34 0.25 -23.55
N SER A 26 22.30 -0.43 -24.03
CA SER A 26 20.96 0.12 -24.14
C SER A 26 20.65 0.90 -22.85
N CYS A 27 20.19 2.14 -22.98
CA CYS A 27 19.84 2.98 -21.82
C CYS A 27 18.53 2.46 -21.20
N ASN A 28 18.59 1.30 -20.55
CA ASN A 28 17.38 0.63 -20.06
C ASN A 28 16.98 1.21 -18.71
N PHE A 29 15.83 1.87 -18.66
CA PHE A 29 15.13 2.17 -17.42
C PHE A 29 14.79 0.87 -16.70
N PRO A 30 15.23 0.68 -15.44
CA PRO A 30 14.93 -0.55 -14.73
C PRO A 30 13.53 -0.55 -14.10
N ALA A 31 12.84 0.60 -14.09
CA ALA A 31 11.51 0.74 -13.54
C ALA A 31 10.81 1.99 -14.08
N ILE A 32 9.47 1.99 -14.01
CA ILE A 32 8.61 3.14 -14.26
C ILE A 32 7.76 3.42 -13.01
N PHE A 33 7.74 4.67 -12.56
CA PHE A 33 6.82 5.13 -11.52
C PHE A 33 5.86 6.16 -12.13
N ASN A 34 4.60 5.75 -12.31
CA ASN A 34 3.61 6.56 -13.01
C ASN A 34 2.67 7.28 -12.04
N PHE A 35 2.43 8.56 -12.29
CA PHE A 35 1.45 9.40 -11.63
C PHE A 35 0.48 9.94 -12.69
N GLY A 36 -0.81 9.98 -12.38
CA GLY A 36 -1.74 10.32 -13.44
C GLY A 36 -3.21 10.22 -13.11
N ASP A 37 -4.00 10.35 -14.16
CA ASP A 37 -5.43 10.11 -14.15
C ASP A 37 -5.81 8.85 -14.96
N SER A 38 -7.03 8.80 -15.48
CA SER A 38 -7.56 7.66 -16.22
C SER A 38 -6.84 7.37 -17.53
N ASN A 39 -6.09 8.32 -18.10
CA ASN A 39 -5.30 8.08 -19.32
C ASN A 39 -4.10 7.13 -19.09
N SER A 40 -3.69 6.95 -17.83
CA SER A 40 -2.61 6.05 -17.45
C SER A 40 -2.97 5.13 -16.29
N ASP A 41 -4.24 5.08 -15.85
CA ASP A 41 -4.69 4.20 -14.76
C ASP A 41 -4.73 2.72 -15.20
N THR A 42 -3.93 1.88 -14.53
CA THR A 42 -3.84 0.44 -14.78
C THR A 42 -4.64 -0.42 -13.79
N GLY A 43 -5.48 0.18 -12.95
CA GLY A 43 -6.31 -0.52 -11.96
C GLY A 43 -6.54 0.22 -10.63
N GLY A 44 -5.96 1.40 -10.42
CA GLY A 44 -6.04 2.17 -9.18
C GLY A 44 -7.47 2.52 -8.78
N LEU A 45 -8.28 3.06 -9.69
CA LEU A 45 -9.70 3.31 -9.38
C LEU A 45 -10.45 2.00 -9.18
N SER A 46 -10.10 0.97 -9.95
CA SER A 46 -10.78 -0.34 -9.89
C SER A 46 -10.58 -1.04 -8.56
N ALA A 47 -9.38 -0.96 -8.00
CA ALA A 47 -9.03 -1.52 -6.69
C ALA A 47 -9.77 -0.80 -5.53
N ALA A 48 -10.02 0.50 -5.67
CA ALA A 48 -10.63 1.30 -4.60
C ALA A 48 -12.17 1.40 -4.71
N PHE A 49 -12.72 1.49 -5.92
CA PHE A 49 -14.14 1.85 -6.16
C PHE A 49 -14.88 0.88 -7.09
N GLY A 50 -14.23 -0.21 -7.51
CA GLY A 50 -14.84 -1.25 -8.34
C GLY A 50 -14.38 -1.23 -9.80
N GLN A 51 -14.31 -2.42 -10.40
CA GLN A 51 -13.77 -2.66 -11.73
C GLN A 51 -14.46 -1.86 -12.83
N ALA A 52 -13.67 -1.33 -13.77
CA ALA A 52 -14.19 -0.84 -15.05
C ALA A 52 -14.92 -2.02 -15.75
N PRO A 53 -16.24 -1.94 -15.99
CA PRO A 53 -17.00 -3.09 -16.44
C PRO A 53 -16.63 -3.51 -17.86
N TYR A 54 -16.89 -4.77 -18.23
CA TYR A 54 -16.85 -5.19 -19.64
C TYR A 54 -17.75 -4.26 -20.48
N PRO A 55 -17.34 -3.76 -21.66
CA PRO A 55 -16.28 -4.29 -22.55
C PRO A 55 -14.88 -3.67 -22.42
N ASN A 56 -14.56 -2.97 -21.33
CA ASN A 56 -13.18 -2.51 -21.12
C ASN A 56 -12.21 -3.72 -21.11
N GLY A 57 -11.07 -3.58 -21.80
CA GLY A 57 -10.06 -4.63 -21.94
C GLY A 57 -10.36 -5.73 -22.98
N GLN A 58 -11.45 -5.65 -23.74
CA GLN A 58 -11.84 -6.69 -24.72
C GLN A 58 -10.80 -7.00 -25.83
N THR A 59 -10.01 -6.02 -26.30
CA THR A 59 -9.15 -6.20 -27.47
C THR A 59 -7.82 -6.87 -27.15
N PHE A 60 -7.22 -6.58 -25.99
CA PHE A 60 -5.92 -7.14 -25.60
C PHE A 60 -5.96 -8.04 -24.36
N PHE A 61 -6.63 -7.60 -23.30
CA PHE A 61 -6.70 -8.37 -22.05
C PHE A 61 -7.81 -9.42 -22.07
N HIS A 62 -8.72 -9.33 -23.05
CA HIS A 62 -9.92 -10.15 -23.22
C HIS A 62 -10.83 -10.22 -21.97
N SER A 63 -10.68 -9.26 -21.07
CA SER A 63 -11.37 -9.16 -19.79
C SER A 63 -11.13 -7.76 -19.19
N PRO A 64 -12.01 -7.32 -18.26
CA PRO A 64 -11.75 -6.11 -17.47
C PRO A 64 -10.37 -6.15 -16.79
N SER A 65 -9.50 -5.21 -17.15
CA SER A 65 -8.14 -5.08 -16.62
C SER A 65 -7.93 -3.82 -15.77
N GLY A 66 -9.03 -3.15 -15.42
CA GLY A 66 -9.04 -1.88 -14.70
C GLY A 66 -8.67 -0.64 -15.52
N ARG A 67 -8.28 -0.80 -16.78
CA ARG A 67 -7.98 0.30 -17.73
C ARG A 67 -9.26 0.82 -18.38
N PHE A 68 -9.36 2.15 -18.51
CA PHE A 68 -10.47 2.81 -19.21
C PHE A 68 -10.20 2.88 -20.72
N SER A 69 -10.08 1.72 -21.36
CA SER A 69 -9.89 1.54 -22.80
C SER A 69 -10.42 0.16 -23.20
N ASP A 70 -10.57 -0.10 -24.50
CA ASP A 70 -10.80 -1.46 -24.99
C ASP A 70 -9.59 -2.37 -24.77
N GLY A 71 -8.40 -1.82 -24.51
CA GLY A 71 -7.20 -2.60 -24.22
C GLY A 71 -6.08 -1.76 -23.59
N ARG A 72 -4.91 -1.73 -24.23
CA ARG A 72 -3.70 -1.07 -23.70
C ARG A 72 -3.76 0.46 -23.72
N LEU A 73 -3.17 1.08 -22.70
CA LEU A 73 -2.96 2.52 -22.57
C LEU A 73 -1.56 2.92 -23.09
N ILE A 74 -1.32 4.23 -23.28
CA ILE A 74 0.01 4.74 -23.69
C ILE A 74 1.11 4.27 -22.74
N ILE A 75 0.83 4.21 -21.42
CA ILE A 75 1.80 3.73 -20.42
C ILE A 75 2.18 2.25 -20.60
N ASP A 76 1.28 1.43 -21.15
CA ASP A 76 1.58 0.02 -21.44
C ASP A 76 2.54 -0.10 -22.62
N PHE A 77 2.32 0.70 -23.68
CA PHE A 77 3.25 0.76 -24.82
C PHE A 77 4.62 1.34 -24.43
N ILE A 78 4.66 2.32 -23.50
CA ILE A 78 5.93 2.80 -22.91
C ILE A 78 6.65 1.65 -22.19
N ALA A 79 5.94 0.83 -21.41
CA ALA A 79 6.55 -0.32 -20.74
C ALA A 79 7.11 -1.35 -21.74
N GLU A 80 6.37 -1.66 -22.81
CA GLU A 80 6.80 -2.56 -23.89
C GLU A 80 8.10 -2.07 -24.55
N GLU A 81 8.15 -0.80 -24.94
CA GLU A 81 9.32 -0.21 -25.60
C GLU A 81 10.57 -0.23 -24.69
N LEU A 82 10.37 -0.07 -23.38
CA LEU A 82 11.45 -0.14 -22.40
C LEU A 82 11.82 -1.58 -22.01
N GLY A 83 11.13 -2.60 -22.56
CA GLY A 83 11.36 -4.00 -22.24
C GLY A 83 10.94 -4.38 -20.82
N LEU A 84 9.96 -3.66 -20.26
CA LEU A 84 9.46 -3.84 -18.89
C LEU A 84 8.09 -4.52 -18.88
N PRO A 85 7.73 -5.25 -17.80
CA PRO A 85 6.37 -5.73 -17.63
C PRO A 85 5.39 -4.56 -17.47
N TYR A 86 4.12 -4.77 -17.83
CA TYR A 86 3.07 -3.80 -17.57
C TYR A 86 2.98 -3.45 -16.09
N LEU A 87 2.77 -2.17 -15.79
CA LEU A 87 2.71 -1.70 -14.42
C LEU A 87 1.43 -2.22 -13.74
N ASN A 88 1.59 -2.74 -12.52
CA ASN A 88 0.47 -2.96 -11.61
C ASN A 88 0.09 -1.66 -10.89
N ALA A 89 -1.20 -1.49 -10.61
CA ALA A 89 -1.64 -0.37 -9.78
C ALA A 89 -1.13 -0.56 -8.35
N PHE A 90 -0.69 0.53 -7.72
CA PHE A 90 -0.22 0.52 -6.33
C PHE A 90 -1.28 -0.03 -5.36
N LEU A 91 -2.56 0.21 -5.66
CA LEU A 91 -3.70 -0.20 -4.84
C LEU A 91 -4.14 -1.66 -5.06
N ASP A 92 -3.61 -2.36 -6.06
CA ASP A 92 -3.96 -3.76 -6.29
C ASP A 92 -3.33 -4.67 -5.22
N SER A 93 -4.17 -5.47 -4.56
CA SER A 93 -3.77 -6.36 -3.46
C SER A 93 -3.39 -7.79 -3.89
N ILE A 94 -3.87 -8.25 -5.05
CA ILE A 94 -3.71 -9.64 -5.53
C ILE A 94 -2.93 -9.65 -6.84
N GLY A 95 -1.85 -10.44 -6.91
CA GLY A 95 -1.11 -10.69 -8.15
C GLY A 95 -0.16 -9.57 -8.60
N SER A 96 -0.01 -8.50 -7.81
CA SER A 96 0.85 -7.36 -8.15
C SER A 96 2.34 -7.68 -8.10
N ASN A 97 3.08 -7.24 -9.11
CA ASN A 97 4.52 -7.33 -9.20
C ASN A 97 5.12 -5.93 -9.43
N PHE A 98 5.75 -5.38 -8.39
CA PHE A 98 6.31 -4.03 -8.42
C PHE A 98 7.83 -3.99 -8.70
N SER A 99 8.41 -5.11 -9.13
CA SER A 99 9.86 -5.26 -9.35
C SER A 99 10.45 -4.24 -10.32
N HIS A 100 9.64 -3.78 -11.27
CA HIS A 100 9.99 -2.78 -12.27
C HIS A 100 9.12 -1.51 -12.12
N GLY A 101 8.72 -1.20 -10.89
CA GLY A 101 7.99 0.03 -10.56
C GLY A 101 6.49 -0.19 -10.31
N ALA A 102 5.77 0.90 -10.15
CA ALA A 102 4.36 0.89 -9.72
C ALA A 102 3.59 2.06 -10.35
N ASN A 103 2.29 1.87 -10.51
CA ASN A 103 1.40 2.90 -11.03
C ASN A 103 0.49 3.48 -9.94
N PHE A 104 0.62 4.77 -9.67
CA PHE A 104 -0.18 5.50 -8.68
C PHE A 104 -1.36 6.25 -9.33
N ALA A 105 -1.46 6.25 -10.66
CA ALA A 105 -2.57 6.90 -11.36
C ALA A 105 -3.92 6.31 -10.96
N THR A 106 -4.94 7.16 -10.92
CA THR A 106 -6.31 6.76 -10.61
C THR A 106 -7.27 7.52 -11.51
N ALA A 107 -8.26 6.82 -12.07
CA ALA A 107 -9.21 7.43 -12.97
C ALA A 107 -10.03 8.56 -12.32
N GLY A 108 -10.13 9.69 -13.02
CA GLY A 108 -10.81 10.89 -12.51
C GLY A 108 -10.00 11.71 -11.51
N SER A 109 -8.71 11.41 -11.30
CA SER A 109 -7.83 12.19 -10.42
C SER A 109 -7.54 13.59 -10.95
N THR A 110 -7.50 14.55 -10.02
CA THR A 110 -7.10 15.94 -10.23
C THR A 110 -5.74 16.20 -9.57
N VAL A 111 -5.04 17.24 -10.02
CA VAL A 111 -3.81 17.69 -9.38
C VAL A 111 -4.11 18.28 -8.00
N ARG A 112 -5.19 19.05 -7.87
CA ARG A 112 -5.67 19.55 -6.56
C ARG A 112 -6.68 18.61 -5.93
N PRO A 113 -6.71 18.48 -4.59
CA PRO A 113 -7.75 17.73 -3.90
C PRO A 113 -9.17 18.22 -4.24
N PRO A 114 -10.14 17.32 -4.49
CA PRO A 114 -11.53 17.71 -4.67
C PRO A 114 -12.19 18.02 -3.32
N ASN A 115 -13.07 19.03 -3.30
CA ASN A 115 -13.88 19.38 -2.12
C ASN A 115 -15.19 18.58 -2.01
N ALA A 116 -15.40 17.60 -2.90
CA ALA A 116 -16.63 16.82 -2.99
C ALA A 116 -16.30 15.34 -3.17
N THR A 117 -17.23 14.47 -2.77
CA THR A 117 -17.06 13.02 -2.93
C THR A 117 -17.12 12.62 -4.42
N ILE A 118 -16.61 11.42 -4.72
CA ILE A 118 -16.69 10.84 -6.07
C ILE A 118 -18.15 10.64 -6.52
N ALA A 119 -19.06 10.36 -5.59
CA ALA A 119 -20.49 10.23 -5.89
C ALA A 119 -21.13 11.57 -6.31
N GLN A 120 -20.67 12.69 -5.75
CA GLN A 120 -21.19 14.03 -6.05
C GLN A 120 -20.58 14.63 -7.32
N SER A 121 -19.26 14.49 -7.51
CA SER A 121 -18.52 15.21 -8.56
C SER A 121 -18.05 14.32 -9.71
N GLY A 122 -17.97 13.01 -9.48
CA GLY A 122 -17.29 12.06 -10.37
C GLY A 122 -15.77 12.26 -10.43
N VAL A 123 -15.19 13.03 -9.51
CA VAL A 123 -13.74 13.24 -9.36
C VAL A 123 -13.21 12.28 -8.30
N SER A 124 -12.06 11.66 -8.56
CA SER A 124 -11.44 10.72 -7.62
C SER A 124 -10.92 11.44 -6.38
N PRO A 125 -11.13 10.89 -5.16
CA PRO A 125 -10.52 11.44 -3.95
C PRO A 125 -9.00 11.19 -3.90
N ILE A 126 -8.46 10.32 -4.77
CA ILE A 126 -7.03 10.04 -4.88
C ILE A 126 -6.41 11.09 -5.81
N SER A 127 -6.28 12.32 -5.31
CA SER A 127 -5.62 13.44 -6.00
C SER A 127 -4.10 13.27 -6.03
N LEU A 128 -3.39 14.12 -6.78
CA LEU A 128 -1.94 13.95 -7.00
C LEU A 128 -1.11 13.97 -5.70
N ASP A 129 -1.51 14.75 -4.70
CA ASP A 129 -0.89 14.72 -3.38
C ASP A 129 -1.09 13.39 -2.65
N VAL A 130 -2.26 12.76 -2.80
CA VAL A 130 -2.49 11.40 -2.29
C VAL A 130 -1.61 10.40 -3.02
N GLN A 131 -1.47 10.51 -4.35
CA GLN A 131 -0.55 9.67 -5.13
C GLN A 131 0.91 9.85 -4.67
N LEU A 132 1.32 11.07 -4.31
CA LEU A 132 2.64 11.34 -3.73
C LEU A 132 2.81 10.66 -2.35
N VAL A 133 1.78 10.67 -1.50
CA VAL A 133 1.81 9.95 -0.21
C VAL A 133 1.97 8.46 -0.45
N GLN A 134 1.19 7.89 -1.38
CA GLN A 134 1.31 6.48 -1.77
C GLN A 134 2.73 6.13 -2.26
N PHE A 135 3.32 6.97 -3.11
CA PHE A 135 4.69 6.78 -3.58
C PHE A 135 5.72 6.89 -2.45
N SER A 136 5.54 7.85 -1.54
CA SER A 136 6.42 8.05 -0.39
C SER A 136 6.46 6.82 0.52
N ASP A 137 5.29 6.26 0.79
CA ASP A 137 5.15 5.02 1.55
C ASP A 137 5.70 3.84 0.76
N PHE A 138 5.43 3.78 -0.53
CA PHE A 138 5.92 2.71 -1.40
C PHE A 138 7.45 2.62 -1.41
N ILE A 139 8.19 3.74 -1.49
CA ILE A 139 9.65 3.71 -1.43
C ILE A 139 10.12 3.05 -0.13
N THR A 140 9.66 3.56 1.01
CA THR A 140 10.12 3.11 2.32
C THR A 140 9.74 1.65 2.56
N ARG A 141 8.48 1.31 2.29
CA ARG A 141 7.93 -0.03 2.53
C ARG A 141 8.50 -1.05 1.54
N SER A 142 8.69 -0.69 0.28
CA SER A 142 9.25 -1.61 -0.71
C SER A 142 10.69 -1.99 -0.35
N GLN A 143 11.52 -1.07 0.14
CA GLN A 143 12.89 -1.42 0.54
C GLN A 143 12.91 -2.28 1.80
N LEU A 144 12.08 -1.95 2.78
CA LEU A 144 11.90 -2.77 3.98
C LEU A 144 11.48 -4.20 3.62
N ILE A 145 10.47 -4.34 2.75
CA ILE A 145 9.93 -5.63 2.33
C ILE A 145 10.89 -6.34 1.36
N ARG A 146 11.69 -5.63 0.57
CA ARG A 146 12.69 -6.24 -0.32
C ARG A 146 13.87 -6.84 0.46
N ASN A 147 14.32 -6.17 1.52
CA ASN A 147 15.42 -6.62 2.39
C ASN A 147 15.12 -7.93 3.13
N ARG A 148 13.85 -8.31 3.18
CA ARG A 148 13.35 -9.63 3.58
C ARG A 148 13.89 -10.78 2.70
N GLY A 149 14.40 -10.50 1.50
CA GLY A 149 14.91 -11.58 0.63
C GLY A 149 13.76 -12.40 0.01
N GLY A 150 14.03 -13.65 -0.35
CA GLY A 150 13.04 -14.57 -0.96
C GLY A 150 12.34 -14.03 -2.21
N VAL A 151 11.03 -14.31 -2.35
CA VAL A 151 10.16 -13.77 -3.42
C VAL A 151 9.99 -12.24 -3.39
N PHE A 152 9.98 -11.57 -2.24
CA PHE A 152 9.90 -10.11 -2.13
C PHE A 152 11.13 -9.42 -2.71
N LYS A 153 12.32 -10.05 -2.61
CA LYS A 153 13.51 -9.60 -3.34
C LYS A 153 13.28 -9.55 -4.85
N LYS A 154 12.37 -10.38 -5.38
CA LYS A 154 12.04 -10.47 -6.81
C LYS A 154 10.82 -9.65 -7.20
N LEU A 155 9.89 -9.38 -6.27
CA LEU A 155 8.64 -8.65 -6.53
C LEU A 155 8.73 -7.14 -6.24
N LEU A 156 9.83 -6.65 -5.68
CA LEU A 156 10.01 -5.24 -5.30
C LEU A 156 11.24 -4.61 -5.94
N PRO A 157 11.18 -3.30 -6.25
CA PRO A 157 12.23 -2.63 -7.00
C PRO A 157 13.49 -2.51 -6.15
N LYS A 158 14.67 -2.61 -6.77
CA LYS A 158 15.94 -2.37 -6.07
C LYS A 158 16.05 -0.90 -5.65
N LYS A 159 16.83 -0.60 -4.60
CA LYS A 159 16.97 0.78 -4.09
C LYS A 159 17.47 1.74 -5.16
N GLU A 160 18.44 1.31 -5.96
CA GLU A 160 19.01 2.06 -7.07
C GLU A 160 18.00 2.33 -8.19
N TYR A 161 16.94 1.54 -8.32
CA TYR A 161 15.92 1.75 -9.36
C TYR A 161 15.19 3.08 -9.16
N PHE A 162 14.97 3.56 -7.94
CA PHE A 162 14.35 4.87 -7.73
C PHE A 162 15.17 6.01 -8.35
N SER A 163 16.50 5.94 -8.29
CA SER A 163 17.36 6.94 -8.94
C SER A 163 17.48 6.79 -10.46
N GLN A 164 17.16 5.60 -10.98
CA GLN A 164 17.36 5.23 -12.38
C GLN A 164 16.06 5.12 -13.19
N ALA A 165 14.91 5.16 -12.52
CA ALA A 165 13.58 4.96 -13.09
C ALA A 165 13.11 6.15 -13.94
N LEU A 166 12.15 5.87 -14.81
CA LEU A 166 11.37 6.88 -15.51
C LEU A 166 10.15 7.25 -14.65
N TYR A 167 9.95 8.54 -14.43
CA TYR A 167 8.80 9.08 -13.71
C TYR A 167 7.85 9.75 -14.70
N THR A 168 6.67 9.16 -14.91
CA THR A 168 5.70 9.65 -15.89
C THR A 168 4.57 10.41 -15.20
N PHE A 169 4.14 11.51 -15.80
CA PHE A 169 3.02 12.34 -15.33
C PHE A 169 2.04 12.60 -16.47
N ASP A 170 0.81 12.11 -16.34
CA ASP A 170 -0.31 12.40 -17.26
C ASP A 170 -1.56 12.76 -16.43
N ILE A 171 -1.66 14.04 -16.08
CA ILE A 171 -2.68 14.58 -15.16
C ILE A 171 -2.95 16.06 -15.43
N GLY A 172 -4.13 16.54 -15.05
CA GLY A 172 -4.51 17.96 -15.08
C GLY A 172 -5.76 18.26 -15.91
N GLN A 173 -6.16 17.36 -16.81
CA GLN A 173 -7.36 17.56 -17.63
C GLN A 173 -8.66 17.52 -16.81
N ASN A 174 -8.68 16.69 -15.75
CA ASN A 174 -9.80 16.65 -14.81
C ASN A 174 -9.94 17.96 -14.03
N ASP A 175 -8.86 18.70 -13.76
CA ASP A 175 -8.93 20.01 -13.10
C ASP A 175 -9.70 20.99 -13.98
N LEU A 176 -9.37 21.06 -15.29
CA LEU A 176 -10.09 21.89 -16.26
C LEU A 176 -11.57 21.54 -16.33
N THR A 177 -11.87 20.25 -16.37
CA THR A 177 -13.25 19.74 -16.42
C THR A 177 -14.01 19.99 -15.12
N ALA A 178 -13.34 19.94 -13.97
CA ALA A 178 -13.95 20.25 -12.67
C ALA A 178 -14.41 21.71 -12.64
N GLY A 179 -13.63 22.64 -13.20
CA GLY A 179 -14.06 24.04 -13.37
C GLY A 179 -15.32 24.17 -14.24
N LEU A 180 -15.38 23.44 -15.37
CA LEU A 180 -16.57 23.43 -16.23
C LEU A 180 -17.80 22.87 -15.53
N LYS A 181 -17.65 21.80 -14.72
CA LYS A 181 -18.74 21.23 -13.91
C LYS A 181 -19.28 22.21 -12.87
N LEU A 182 -18.46 23.17 -12.43
CA LEU A 182 -18.84 24.25 -11.52
C LEU A 182 -19.35 25.50 -12.26
N ASN A 183 -19.66 25.38 -13.56
CA ASN A 183 -20.11 26.49 -14.42
C ASN A 183 -19.16 27.70 -14.44
N MET A 184 -17.86 27.48 -14.22
CA MET A 184 -16.87 28.55 -14.33
C MET A 184 -16.69 28.99 -15.78
N THR A 185 -16.43 30.28 -15.98
CA THR A 185 -16.04 30.82 -17.30
C THR A 185 -14.64 30.34 -17.70
N SER A 186 -14.31 30.43 -18.99
CA SER A 186 -12.96 30.10 -19.46
C SER A 186 -11.88 30.91 -18.73
N ASP A 187 -12.14 32.18 -18.43
CA ASP A 187 -11.18 33.04 -17.74
C ASP A 187 -11.03 32.68 -16.26
N GLN A 188 -12.13 32.34 -15.58
CA GLN A 188 -12.07 31.81 -14.22
C GLN A 188 -11.27 30.51 -14.14
N ILE A 189 -11.42 29.63 -15.15
CA ILE A 189 -10.62 28.40 -15.22
C ILE A 189 -9.15 28.71 -15.43
N LYS A 190 -8.83 29.60 -16.38
CA LYS A 190 -7.46 30.06 -16.63
C LYS A 190 -6.82 30.69 -15.40
N ALA A 191 -7.59 31.43 -14.60
CA ALA A 191 -7.11 32.11 -13.40
C ALA A 191 -6.58 31.18 -12.30
N TYR A 192 -7.13 29.96 -12.15
CA TYR A 192 -6.64 29.03 -11.12
C TYR A 192 -5.59 28.02 -11.62
N ILE A 193 -5.35 27.92 -12.94
CA ILE A 193 -4.34 27.03 -13.53
C ILE A 193 -2.93 27.23 -12.92
N PRO A 194 -2.44 28.45 -12.65
CA PRO A 194 -1.16 28.64 -11.98
C PRO A 194 -1.05 27.87 -10.65
N GLY A 195 -2.09 27.91 -9.81
CA GLY A 195 -2.11 27.17 -8.54
C GLY A 195 -2.19 25.65 -8.71
N VAL A 196 -2.80 25.16 -9.79
CA VAL A 196 -2.75 23.73 -10.17
C VAL A 196 -1.31 23.34 -10.50
N LEU A 197 -0.61 24.14 -11.30
CA LEU A 197 0.77 23.87 -11.69
C LEU A 197 1.78 24.06 -10.56
N ASP A 198 1.50 24.95 -9.60
CA ASP A 198 2.25 25.04 -8.34
C ASP A 198 2.22 23.71 -7.57
N GLN A 199 1.03 23.12 -7.43
CA GLN A 199 0.88 21.84 -6.76
C GLN A 199 1.58 20.69 -7.51
N LEU A 200 1.46 20.64 -8.84
CA LEU A 200 2.21 19.68 -9.67
C LEU A 200 3.72 19.84 -9.47
N SER A 201 4.22 21.07 -9.49
CA SER A 201 5.65 21.38 -9.28
C SER A 201 6.12 20.92 -7.90
N ASN A 202 5.31 21.15 -6.87
CA ASN A 202 5.61 20.72 -5.50
C ASN A 202 5.71 19.21 -5.41
N VAL A 203 4.80 18.47 -6.05
CA VAL A 203 4.86 17.01 -6.10
C VAL A 203 6.12 16.54 -6.82
N ILE A 204 6.46 17.13 -7.97
CA ILE A 204 7.70 16.82 -8.70
C ILE A 204 8.94 17.06 -7.83
N ARG A 205 9.01 18.18 -7.11
CA ARG A 205 10.12 18.47 -6.17
C ARG A 205 10.22 17.42 -5.07
N LYS A 206 9.09 16.93 -4.55
CA LYS A 206 9.05 15.87 -3.51
C LYS A 206 9.45 14.51 -4.07
N VAL A 207 9.12 14.20 -5.33
CA VAL A 207 9.62 13.01 -6.02
C VAL A 207 11.13 13.11 -6.26
N TYR A 208 11.62 14.29 -6.68
CA TYR A 208 13.04 14.58 -6.85
C TYR A 208 13.83 14.42 -5.55
N SER A 209 13.33 14.95 -4.44
CA SER A 209 13.97 14.82 -3.12
C SER A 209 14.02 13.37 -2.61
N LYS A 210 13.21 12.49 -3.18
CA LYS A 210 13.19 11.04 -2.93
C LYS A 210 14.02 10.23 -3.92
N GLY A 211 14.82 10.90 -4.74
CA GLY A 211 15.75 10.28 -5.68
C GLY A 211 15.27 10.27 -7.12
N GLY A 212 14.08 10.78 -7.44
CA GLY A 212 13.64 10.86 -8.83
C GLY A 212 14.54 11.77 -9.67
N ARG A 213 14.93 11.31 -10.87
CA ARG A 213 15.87 12.03 -11.75
C ARG A 213 15.44 12.14 -13.21
N ARG A 214 14.45 11.38 -13.68
CA ARG A 214 14.05 11.35 -15.10
C ARG A 214 12.54 11.49 -15.19
N PHE A 215 12.08 12.65 -15.62
CA PHE A 215 10.66 13.02 -15.63
C PHE A 215 10.15 13.12 -17.06
N TRP A 216 9.03 12.45 -17.33
CA TRP A 216 8.34 12.41 -18.62
C TRP A 216 6.92 12.94 -18.43
N ILE A 217 6.67 14.15 -18.89
CA ILE A 217 5.50 14.94 -18.51
C ILE A 217 4.64 15.18 -19.74
N HIS A 218 3.47 14.56 -19.77
CA HIS A 218 2.47 14.79 -20.81
C HIS A 218 1.72 16.10 -20.55
N ASN A 219 1.42 16.83 -21.63
CA ASN A 219 0.42 17.88 -21.59
C ASN A 219 -0.99 17.29 -21.77
N THR A 220 -2.04 18.12 -21.62
CA THR A 220 -3.44 17.67 -21.70
C THR A 220 -3.93 17.56 -23.14
N ALA A 221 -4.93 16.69 -23.39
CA ALA A 221 -5.51 16.46 -24.72
C ALA A 221 -6.36 17.66 -25.19
N PRO A 222 -6.77 17.72 -26.48
CA PRO A 222 -7.73 18.72 -26.97
C PRO A 222 -9.11 18.54 -26.33
N LEU A 223 -9.31 19.17 -25.17
CA LEU A 223 -10.50 19.08 -24.34
C LEU A 223 -11.80 19.34 -25.13
N GLY A 224 -11.78 20.31 -26.04
CA GLY A 224 -12.93 20.67 -26.87
C GLY A 224 -13.30 19.66 -27.94
N CYS A 225 -12.46 18.65 -28.19
CA CYS A 225 -12.75 17.57 -29.13
C CYS A 225 -13.28 16.31 -28.44
N LEU A 226 -13.36 16.27 -27.11
CA LEU A 226 -13.81 15.08 -26.40
C LEU A 226 -15.34 14.97 -26.43
N PRO A 227 -15.91 13.82 -26.83
CA PRO A 227 -17.36 13.62 -26.91
C PRO A 227 -18.12 14.04 -25.64
N TYR A 228 -17.61 13.69 -24.45
CA TYR A 228 -18.27 14.06 -23.20
C TYR A 228 -18.29 15.57 -22.95
N VAL A 229 -17.30 16.32 -23.45
CA VAL A 229 -17.24 17.78 -23.31
C VAL A 229 -18.23 18.43 -24.27
N LEU A 230 -18.25 17.95 -25.52
CA LEU A 230 -19.17 18.43 -26.55
C LEU A 230 -20.64 18.18 -26.19
N ASP A 231 -20.93 17.06 -25.50
CA ASP A 231 -22.27 16.73 -25.03
C ASP A 231 -22.67 17.51 -23.76
N ARG A 232 -21.78 17.56 -22.76
CA ARG A 232 -22.13 18.14 -21.44
C ARG A 232 -21.95 19.65 -21.33
N PHE A 233 -21.08 20.23 -22.14
CA PHE A 233 -20.73 21.65 -22.09
C PHE A 233 -20.82 22.28 -23.48
N PRO A 234 -21.99 22.20 -24.14
CA PRO A 234 -22.16 22.67 -25.51
C PRO A 234 -21.85 24.16 -25.62
N VAL A 235 -21.38 24.55 -26.80
CA VAL A 235 -21.10 25.94 -27.16
C VAL A 235 -21.93 26.32 -28.40
N PRO A 236 -22.18 27.61 -28.66
CA PRO A 236 -22.84 28.04 -29.88
C PRO A 236 -22.14 27.49 -31.14
N ALA A 237 -22.89 27.25 -32.20
CA ALA A 237 -22.35 26.70 -33.46
C ALA A 237 -21.22 27.55 -34.05
N SER A 238 -21.24 28.88 -33.82
CA SER A 238 -20.17 29.80 -34.21
C SER A 238 -18.83 29.58 -33.49
N GLN A 239 -18.84 28.82 -32.38
CA GLN A 239 -17.65 28.48 -31.59
C GLN A 239 -17.22 27.02 -31.77
N ILE A 240 -17.76 26.34 -32.78
CA ILE A 240 -17.33 25.02 -33.22
C ILE A 240 -16.46 25.20 -34.46
N ASP A 241 -15.27 24.59 -34.45
CA ASP A 241 -14.39 24.63 -35.62
C ASP A 241 -14.85 23.69 -36.74
N ASN A 242 -14.19 23.77 -37.89
CA ASN A 242 -14.52 22.95 -39.07
C ASN A 242 -14.32 21.44 -38.85
N HIS A 243 -13.70 21.03 -37.74
CA HIS A 243 -13.52 19.63 -37.36
C HIS A 243 -14.53 19.18 -36.30
N GLY A 244 -15.42 20.06 -35.83
CA GLY A 244 -16.45 19.75 -34.85
C GLY A 244 -16.00 19.93 -33.39
N CYS A 245 -14.83 20.51 -33.14
CA CYS A 245 -14.34 20.75 -31.78
C CYS A 245 -14.75 22.12 -31.25
N ALA A 246 -14.99 22.21 -29.93
CA ALA A 246 -15.31 23.46 -29.25
C ALA A 246 -14.06 24.32 -29.03
N ILE A 247 -13.96 25.43 -29.76
CA ILE A 247 -12.85 26.39 -29.74
C ILE A 247 -12.52 26.86 -28.31
N PRO A 248 -13.47 27.41 -27.51
CA PRO A 248 -13.14 27.95 -26.18
C PRO A 248 -12.69 26.87 -25.19
N ARG A 249 -13.06 25.61 -25.39
CA ARG A 249 -12.61 24.50 -24.53
C ARG A 249 -11.18 24.07 -24.89
N ASN A 250 -10.84 24.06 -26.18
CA ASN A 250 -9.48 23.85 -26.65
C ASN A 250 -8.53 25.00 -26.25
N GLU A 251 -9.02 26.23 -26.15
CA GLU A 251 -8.24 27.37 -25.63
C GLU A 251 -7.82 27.19 -24.17
N ILE A 252 -8.71 26.67 -23.32
CA ILE A 252 -8.38 26.36 -21.92
C ILE A 252 -7.25 25.32 -21.86
N ALA A 253 -7.37 24.24 -22.64
CA ALA A 253 -6.34 23.19 -22.71
C ALA A 253 -5.00 23.73 -23.23
N ARG A 254 -5.01 24.55 -24.30
CA ARG A 254 -3.79 25.19 -24.83
C ARG A 254 -3.13 26.11 -23.81
N TYR A 255 -3.90 26.88 -23.05
CA TYR A 255 -3.38 27.74 -21.99
C TYR A 255 -2.76 26.92 -20.85
N TYR A 256 -3.42 25.82 -20.43
CA TYR A 256 -2.82 24.89 -19.47
C TYR A 256 -1.48 24.34 -19.99
N ASN A 257 -1.46 23.91 -21.26
CA ASN A 257 -0.29 23.29 -21.88
C ASN A 257 0.89 24.27 -22.04
N SER A 258 0.63 25.55 -22.31
CA SER A 258 1.66 26.59 -22.37
C SER A 258 2.25 26.88 -20.99
N GLU A 259 1.40 27.02 -19.97
CA GLU A 259 1.86 27.27 -18.60
C GLU A 259 2.61 26.06 -18.03
N LEU A 260 2.17 24.83 -18.34
CA LEU A 260 2.88 23.60 -17.99
C LEU A 260 4.27 23.58 -18.62
N LYS A 261 4.40 23.92 -19.91
CA LYS A 261 5.70 23.96 -20.59
C LYS A 261 6.65 24.96 -19.94
N ARG A 262 6.16 26.17 -19.61
CA ARG A 262 6.93 27.17 -18.86
C ARG A 262 7.40 26.60 -17.51
N ARG A 263 6.51 25.92 -16.79
CA ARG A 263 6.85 25.32 -15.50
C ARG A 263 7.88 24.21 -15.60
N VAL A 264 7.83 23.38 -16.64
CA VAL A 264 8.85 22.36 -16.89
C VAL A 264 10.21 23.01 -17.18
N ILE A 265 10.25 24.11 -17.92
CA ILE A 265 11.49 24.88 -18.15
C ILE A 265 12.06 25.43 -16.82
N GLU A 266 11.20 25.91 -15.92
CA GLU A 266 11.62 26.37 -14.58
C GLU A 266 12.16 25.21 -13.74
N LEU A 267 11.47 24.07 -13.71
CA LEU A 267 11.90 22.87 -12.99
C LEU A 267 13.24 22.33 -13.50
N ARG A 268 13.52 22.41 -14.82
CA ARG A 268 14.83 22.06 -15.39
C ARG A 268 15.96 22.93 -14.83
N LYS A 269 15.71 24.23 -14.64
CA LYS A 269 16.70 25.17 -14.08
C LYS A 269 16.89 24.94 -12.59
N GLU A 270 15.79 24.71 -11.88
CA GLU A 270 15.77 24.52 -10.42
C GLU A 270 16.40 23.18 -9.99
N LEU A 271 16.11 22.11 -10.72
CA LEU A 271 16.46 20.73 -10.35
C LEU A 271 17.53 20.19 -11.32
N SER A 272 18.72 20.78 -11.26
CA SER A 272 19.81 20.58 -12.24
C SER A 272 20.30 19.15 -12.38
N GLU A 273 20.15 18.28 -11.36
CA GLU A 273 20.52 16.85 -11.48
C GLU A 273 19.47 16.02 -12.21
N ALA A 274 18.26 16.54 -12.42
CA ALA A 274 17.18 15.83 -13.10
C ALA A 274 17.04 16.22 -14.57
N ALA A 275 16.62 15.25 -15.39
CA ALA A 275 16.19 15.47 -16.76
C ALA A 275 14.66 15.53 -16.83
N PHE A 276 14.14 16.53 -17.55
CA PHE A 276 12.71 16.70 -17.78
C PHE A 276 12.40 16.71 -19.27
N THR A 277 11.57 15.78 -19.70
CA THR A 277 11.00 15.72 -21.04
C THR A 277 9.54 16.13 -20.97
N TYR A 278 9.21 17.25 -21.60
CA TYR A 278 7.84 17.67 -21.88
C TYR A 278 7.37 16.99 -23.15
N VAL A 279 6.14 16.50 -23.19
CA VAL A 279 5.60 15.76 -24.34
C VAL A 279 4.29 16.39 -24.79
N ASP A 280 4.24 16.77 -26.06
CA ASP A 280 3.09 17.40 -26.68
C ASP A 280 2.06 16.37 -27.19
N ILE A 281 1.38 15.71 -26.23
CA ILE A 281 0.28 14.78 -26.49
C ILE A 281 -0.92 15.50 -27.13
N TYR A 282 -1.14 16.79 -26.83
CA TYR A 282 -2.21 17.61 -27.40
C TYR A 282 -2.18 17.61 -28.93
N SER A 283 -1.04 17.99 -29.52
CA SER A 283 -0.92 18.15 -30.96
C SER A 283 -1.11 16.83 -31.71
N ILE A 284 -0.66 15.72 -31.11
CA ILE A 284 -0.79 14.38 -31.67
C ILE A 284 -2.25 13.92 -31.63
N LYS A 285 -2.90 14.04 -30.47
CA LYS A 285 -4.33 13.71 -30.33
C LYS A 285 -5.21 14.58 -31.22
N LEU A 286 -4.88 15.87 -31.37
CA LEU A 286 -5.58 16.76 -32.28
C LEU A 286 -5.39 16.36 -33.74
N THR A 287 -4.17 15.98 -34.14
CA THR A 287 -3.89 15.46 -35.50
C THR A 287 -4.68 14.20 -35.78
N LEU A 288 -4.72 13.26 -34.83
CA LEU A 288 -5.50 12.03 -34.95
C LEU A 288 -6.99 12.31 -35.17
N ILE A 289 -7.55 13.30 -34.48
CA ILE A 289 -8.96 13.68 -34.60
C ILE A 289 -9.23 14.42 -35.92
N THR A 290 -8.45 15.44 -36.23
CA THR A 290 -8.67 16.32 -37.39
C THR A 290 -8.33 15.64 -38.72
N GLN A 291 -7.40 14.68 -38.71
CA GLN A 291 -6.96 13.92 -39.88
C GLN A 291 -7.41 12.45 -39.86
N ALA A 292 -8.36 12.09 -38.99
CA ALA A 292 -8.81 10.72 -38.76
C ALA A 292 -8.97 9.90 -40.06
N LYS A 293 -9.72 10.45 -41.04
CA LYS A 293 -9.98 9.78 -42.33
C LYS A 293 -8.70 9.46 -43.10
N LYS A 294 -7.71 10.37 -43.11
CA LYS A 294 -6.42 10.17 -43.80
C LYS A 294 -5.58 9.10 -43.11
N LEU A 295 -5.70 9.02 -41.79
CA LEU A 295 -4.97 8.06 -40.95
C LEU A 295 -5.69 6.71 -40.82
N GLY A 296 -6.79 6.50 -41.55
CA GLY A 296 -7.57 5.25 -41.53
C GLY A 296 -8.65 5.18 -40.43
N PHE A 297 -8.75 6.17 -39.55
CA PHE A 297 -9.77 6.25 -38.51
C PHE A 297 -11.09 6.84 -39.01
N ARG A 298 -12.18 6.52 -38.31
CA ARG A 298 -13.55 6.95 -38.63
C ARG A 298 -14.25 7.49 -37.39
N TYR A 299 -15.13 8.46 -37.62
CA TYR A 299 -15.97 9.07 -36.59
C TYR A 299 -15.19 9.50 -35.33
N PRO A 300 -14.17 10.38 -35.46
CA PRO A 300 -13.24 10.69 -34.37
C PRO A 300 -13.90 11.33 -33.14
N LEU A 301 -15.08 11.93 -33.31
CA LEU A 301 -15.87 12.55 -32.25
C LEU A 301 -17.03 11.65 -31.74
N VAL A 302 -17.09 10.37 -32.14
CA VAL A 302 -18.16 9.46 -31.73
C VAL A 302 -17.55 8.27 -30.99
N ALA A 303 -17.96 8.08 -29.73
CA ALA A 303 -17.51 7.00 -28.89
C ALA A 303 -17.85 5.63 -29.50
N CYS A 304 -16.92 4.67 -29.42
CA CYS A 304 -17.19 3.29 -29.81
C CYS A 304 -18.09 2.59 -28.79
N CYS A 305 -17.77 2.70 -27.50
CA CYS A 305 -18.53 2.14 -26.40
C CYS A 305 -19.40 3.20 -25.73
N GLY A 306 -20.71 3.11 -25.88
CA GLY A 306 -21.60 4.10 -25.32
C GLY A 306 -23.06 3.84 -25.69
N HIS A 307 -23.91 4.82 -25.44
CA HIS A 307 -25.34 4.65 -25.64
C HIS A 307 -26.04 5.95 -26.06
N GLY A 308 -26.38 6.05 -27.34
CA GLY A 308 -27.26 7.08 -27.88
C GLY A 308 -26.66 8.50 -27.95
N GLY A 309 -27.46 9.45 -28.43
CA GLY A 309 -27.01 10.84 -28.64
C GLY A 309 -26.09 11.03 -29.85
N LYS A 310 -25.79 12.29 -30.18
CA LYS A 310 -24.98 12.68 -31.35
C LYS A 310 -23.57 12.06 -31.35
N TYR A 311 -22.97 11.92 -30.17
CA TYR A 311 -21.60 11.45 -30.00
C TYR A 311 -21.50 10.02 -29.45
N ASN A 312 -22.61 9.28 -29.43
CA ASN A 312 -22.74 7.98 -28.77
C ASN A 312 -22.32 8.02 -27.28
N PHE A 313 -22.62 9.11 -26.58
CA PHE A 313 -22.22 9.34 -25.20
C PHE A 313 -23.44 9.67 -24.35
N ASN A 314 -23.48 9.13 -23.12
CA ASN A 314 -24.53 9.43 -22.15
C ASN A 314 -23.95 9.46 -20.73
N LYS A 315 -24.16 10.57 -20.01
CA LYS A 315 -23.60 10.76 -18.66
C LYS A 315 -24.12 9.76 -17.62
N LEU A 316 -25.33 9.23 -17.82
CA LEU A 316 -26.00 8.29 -16.90
C LEU A 316 -25.75 6.83 -17.31
N ILE A 317 -25.63 6.58 -18.62
CA ILE A 317 -25.45 5.24 -19.19
C ILE A 317 -24.03 5.16 -19.77
N LYS A 318 -23.06 4.93 -18.88
CA LYS A 318 -21.63 4.82 -19.23
C LYS A 318 -21.34 3.50 -19.96
N CYS A 319 -20.19 3.43 -20.66
CA CYS A 319 -19.70 2.21 -21.29
C CYS A 319 -19.78 1.00 -20.35
N GLY A 320 -20.33 -0.11 -20.84
CA GLY A 320 -20.51 -1.33 -20.06
C GLY A 320 -21.70 -1.32 -19.09
N ALA A 321 -22.50 -0.24 -19.03
CA ALA A 321 -23.73 -0.21 -18.24
C ALA A 321 -24.67 -1.33 -18.68
N LYS A 322 -25.27 -2.01 -17.69
CA LYS A 322 -26.12 -3.18 -17.87
C LYS A 322 -27.54 -2.91 -17.40
N VAL A 323 -28.49 -3.62 -18.00
CA VAL A 323 -29.91 -3.58 -17.63
C VAL A 323 -30.44 -5.01 -17.51
N MET A 324 -31.34 -5.23 -16.55
CA MET A 324 -32.06 -6.50 -16.40
C MET A 324 -33.31 -6.49 -17.26
N ILE A 325 -33.38 -7.38 -18.25
CA ILE A 325 -34.56 -7.57 -19.10
C ILE A 325 -34.99 -9.03 -19.00
N LYS A 326 -36.21 -9.27 -18.49
CA LYS A 326 -36.79 -10.62 -18.31
C LYS A 326 -35.87 -11.57 -17.52
N GLY A 327 -35.22 -11.08 -16.46
CA GLY A 327 -34.30 -11.88 -15.64
C GLY A 327 -32.91 -12.12 -16.24
N LYS A 328 -32.62 -11.60 -17.43
CA LYS A 328 -31.30 -11.68 -18.07
C LYS A 328 -30.59 -10.32 -18.04
N GLU A 329 -29.33 -10.33 -17.66
CA GLU A 329 -28.47 -9.14 -17.69
C GLU A 329 -27.99 -8.87 -19.13
N ILE A 330 -28.23 -7.67 -19.64
CA ILE A 330 -27.85 -7.25 -21.00
C ILE A 330 -27.00 -5.98 -20.91
N VAL A 331 -25.85 -5.96 -21.57
CA VAL A 331 -25.04 -4.74 -21.72
C VAL A 331 -25.79 -3.77 -22.64
N LEU A 332 -26.18 -2.61 -22.11
CA LEU A 332 -26.92 -1.57 -22.83
C LEU A 332 -25.98 -0.63 -23.60
N ALA A 333 -24.90 -0.18 -22.94
CA ALA A 333 -23.83 0.59 -23.57
C ALA A 333 -22.74 -0.35 -24.08
N LYS A 334 -22.97 -0.88 -25.28
CA LYS A 334 -22.08 -1.87 -25.92
C LYS A 334 -20.92 -1.19 -26.65
N SER A 335 -19.87 -1.97 -26.86
CA SER A 335 -18.86 -1.64 -27.87
C SER A 335 -19.49 -1.57 -29.26
N CYS A 336 -18.94 -0.72 -30.12
CA CYS A 336 -19.20 -0.76 -31.54
C CYS A 336 -18.62 -2.03 -32.18
N ASN A 337 -19.10 -2.39 -33.37
CA ASN A 337 -18.72 -3.63 -34.05
C ASN A 337 -17.24 -3.71 -34.43
N ASP A 338 -16.64 -2.57 -34.78
CA ASP A 338 -15.24 -2.50 -35.22
C ASP A 338 -14.52 -1.37 -34.49
N VAL A 339 -13.71 -1.76 -33.53
CA VAL A 339 -12.96 -0.86 -32.64
C VAL A 339 -11.67 -0.36 -33.30
N SER A 340 -11.14 -1.11 -34.28
CA SER A 340 -9.83 -0.86 -34.89
C SER A 340 -9.73 0.46 -35.66
N PHE A 341 -10.87 1.05 -36.03
CA PHE A 341 -10.93 2.33 -36.75
C PHE A 341 -11.45 3.48 -35.89
N ARG A 342 -11.67 3.28 -34.58
CA ARG A 342 -12.24 4.31 -33.69
C ARG A 342 -11.16 5.02 -32.92
N VAL A 343 -11.28 6.35 -32.80
CA VAL A 343 -10.39 7.16 -31.95
C VAL A 343 -10.86 7.14 -30.51
N SER A 344 -12.15 7.46 -30.28
CA SER A 344 -12.72 7.53 -28.93
C SER A 344 -13.31 6.18 -28.51
N TRP A 345 -12.89 5.72 -27.34
CA TRP A 345 -13.44 4.52 -26.72
C TRP A 345 -14.81 4.80 -26.10
N ASP A 346 -14.88 5.53 -24.99
CA ASP A 346 -16.10 5.73 -24.21
C ASP A 346 -16.61 7.19 -24.19
N GLY A 347 -16.04 8.02 -25.05
CA GLY A 347 -16.30 9.45 -25.12
C GLY A 347 -15.42 10.32 -24.22
N ILE A 348 -14.59 9.69 -23.38
CA ILE A 348 -13.58 10.34 -22.53
C ILE A 348 -12.18 9.86 -22.94
N HIS A 349 -12.03 8.54 -23.10
CA HIS A 349 -10.76 7.87 -23.33
C HIS A 349 -10.58 7.45 -24.79
N PHE A 350 -9.35 7.11 -25.13
CA PHE A 350 -8.93 6.67 -26.45
C PHE A 350 -8.92 5.14 -26.53
N THR A 351 -9.17 4.61 -27.73
CA THR A 351 -9.06 3.17 -27.97
C THR A 351 -7.61 2.70 -27.89
N GLU A 352 -7.39 1.40 -27.72
CA GLU A 352 -6.05 0.81 -27.79
C GLU A 352 -5.35 1.15 -29.11
N THR A 353 -6.08 1.07 -30.23
CA THR A 353 -5.52 1.36 -31.56
C THR A 353 -5.08 2.83 -31.66
N ALA A 354 -5.87 3.75 -31.11
CA ALA A 354 -5.49 5.15 -31.04
C ALA A 354 -4.31 5.38 -30.09
N ASN A 355 -4.28 4.73 -28.91
CA ASN A 355 -3.16 4.81 -27.97
C ASN A 355 -1.85 4.30 -28.57
N SER A 356 -1.90 3.20 -29.31
CA SER A 356 -0.76 2.63 -30.04
C SER A 356 -0.22 3.64 -31.07
N TRP A 357 -1.10 4.21 -31.88
CA TRP A 357 -0.71 5.22 -32.87
C TRP A 357 -0.10 6.46 -32.21
N ILE A 358 -0.71 6.97 -31.14
CA ILE A 358 -0.18 8.12 -30.38
C ILE A 358 1.21 7.80 -29.82
N PHE A 359 1.40 6.61 -29.25
CA PHE A 359 2.68 6.17 -28.72
C PHE A 359 3.77 6.16 -29.81
N GLN A 360 3.45 5.65 -31.01
CA GLN A 360 4.39 5.63 -32.13
C GLN A 360 4.90 7.03 -32.52
N GLN A 361 4.07 8.07 -32.35
CA GLN A 361 4.48 9.45 -32.64
C GLN A 361 5.40 10.05 -31.58
N ILE A 362 5.30 9.63 -30.31
CA ILE A 362 6.14 10.18 -29.22
C ILE A 362 7.43 9.38 -29.01
N ASN A 363 7.50 8.14 -29.49
CA ASN A 363 8.58 7.22 -29.16
C ASN A 363 9.97 7.74 -29.59
N ASP A 364 10.05 8.35 -30.78
CA ASP A 364 11.27 8.90 -31.35
C ASP A 364 11.66 10.28 -30.80
N GLY A 365 10.78 10.88 -29.98
CA GLY A 365 10.97 12.20 -29.38
C GLY A 365 10.60 13.38 -30.28
N ALA A 366 10.00 13.19 -31.45
CA ALA A 366 9.64 14.29 -32.36
C ALA A 366 8.69 15.32 -31.72
N PHE A 367 7.84 14.86 -30.80
CA PHE A 367 6.89 15.68 -30.04
C PHE A 367 7.35 15.93 -28.60
N SER A 368 8.64 15.73 -28.33
CA SER A 368 9.24 15.94 -27.02
C SER A 368 10.10 17.18 -27.00
N ASP A 369 10.15 17.85 -25.86
CA ASP A 369 11.12 18.89 -25.55
C ASP A 369 11.90 18.44 -24.31
N PRO A 370 13.22 18.23 -24.38
CA PRO A 370 14.02 18.20 -25.61
C PRO A 370 13.60 17.04 -26.54
N PRO A 371 13.91 17.10 -27.86
CA PRO A 371 13.49 16.11 -28.85
C PRO A 371 14.35 14.85 -28.76
N LEU A 372 14.12 14.07 -27.71
CA LEU A 372 14.86 12.85 -27.40
C LEU A 372 13.91 11.65 -27.40
N PRO A 373 14.28 10.53 -28.05
CA PRO A 373 13.54 9.29 -27.93
C PRO A 373 13.39 8.88 -26.46
N ILE A 374 12.29 8.19 -26.13
CA ILE A 374 12.00 7.79 -24.75
C ILE A 374 13.13 6.94 -24.16
N VAL A 375 13.70 6.03 -24.96
CA VAL A 375 14.86 5.18 -24.64
C VAL A 375 16.17 5.97 -24.40
N LYS A 376 16.26 7.23 -24.84
CA LYS A 376 17.45 8.08 -24.72
C LYS A 376 17.27 9.26 -23.75
N SER A 377 16.14 9.36 -23.07
CA SER A 377 15.82 10.44 -22.11
C SER A 377 16.77 10.54 -20.89
N ARG A 378 17.82 9.69 -20.81
CA ARG A 378 18.94 9.84 -19.87
C ARG A 378 19.95 10.95 -20.20
N ARG A 379 20.10 11.37 -21.46
CA ARG A 379 21.40 11.91 -21.89
C ARG A 379 21.70 13.39 -21.66
N LEU A 380 20.76 14.24 -21.21
CA LEU A 380 21.04 15.69 -21.21
C LEU A 380 22.19 16.09 -20.24
N ASN A 381 22.14 15.65 -18.98
CA ASN A 381 23.16 15.99 -17.99
C ASN A 381 24.48 15.22 -18.17
N ASP A 382 24.42 13.99 -18.69
CA ASP A 382 25.61 13.17 -18.94
C ASP A 382 26.40 13.67 -20.16
N ILE A 383 25.73 14.25 -21.17
CA ILE A 383 26.39 14.89 -22.31
C ILE A 383 27.07 16.19 -21.88
N VAL A 384 26.37 17.05 -21.13
CA VAL A 384 26.92 18.34 -20.69
C VAL A 384 28.05 18.14 -19.68
N SER A 385 27.87 17.26 -18.69
CA SER A 385 28.89 16.96 -17.67
C SER A 385 30.06 16.15 -18.25
N GLY A 386 29.78 15.24 -19.18
CA GLY A 386 30.80 14.48 -19.90
C GLY A 386 31.64 15.37 -20.81
N GLN A 387 31.03 16.34 -21.49
CA GLN A 387 31.74 17.34 -22.29
C GLN A 387 32.50 18.32 -21.40
N LEU A 388 31.95 18.82 -20.29
CA LEU A 388 32.68 19.68 -19.35
C LEU A 388 33.88 18.97 -18.73
N ASN A 389 33.72 17.72 -18.29
CA ASN A 389 34.81 16.91 -17.74
C ASN A 389 35.84 16.52 -18.81
N GLN A 390 35.43 16.31 -20.06
CA GLN A 390 36.38 16.16 -21.18
C GLN A 390 37.13 17.46 -21.45
N PHE A 391 36.47 18.62 -21.43
CA PHE A 391 37.10 19.92 -21.61
C PHE A 391 38.06 20.27 -20.47
N GLN A 392 37.70 20.00 -19.21
CA GLN A 392 38.60 20.13 -18.06
C GLN A 392 39.78 19.15 -18.12
N ASN A 393 39.55 17.90 -18.54
CA ASN A 393 40.63 16.93 -18.73
C ASN A 393 41.53 17.25 -19.94
N MET A 394 40.98 17.85 -21.00
CA MET A 394 41.77 18.37 -22.12
C MET A 394 42.55 19.63 -21.73
N ALA A 395 41.96 20.54 -20.95
CA ALA A 395 42.63 21.72 -20.42
C ALA A 395 43.77 21.32 -19.46
N ASN A 396 43.54 20.36 -18.57
CA ASN A 396 44.56 19.82 -17.66
C ASN A 396 45.65 19.01 -18.41
N ARG A 397 45.32 18.36 -19.53
CA ARG A 397 46.31 17.72 -20.42
C ARG A 397 47.09 18.72 -21.26
N ALA A 398 46.46 19.81 -21.69
CA ALA A 398 47.14 20.90 -22.40
C ALA A 398 48.09 21.67 -21.48
N ASP A 399 47.71 21.89 -20.22
CA ASP A 399 48.54 22.54 -19.20
C ASP A 399 49.74 21.65 -18.78
N ASN A 400 49.53 20.33 -18.67
CA ASN A 400 50.62 19.37 -18.45
C ASN A 400 51.51 19.16 -19.70
N SER A 401 50.97 19.30 -20.91
CA SER A 401 51.75 19.24 -22.17
C SER A 401 52.60 20.51 -22.36
N MET A 402 52.08 21.68 -21.98
CA MET A 402 52.83 22.95 -21.99
C MET A 402 53.94 23.01 -20.94
N ARG A 403 53.87 22.21 -19.87
CA ARG A 403 54.96 22.05 -18.89
C ARG A 403 56.10 21.13 -19.35
N CYS A 404 55.95 20.41 -20.45
CA CYS A 404 56.95 19.44 -20.95
C CYS A 404 57.52 19.73 -22.35
N SER A 405 57.28 20.91 -22.94
CA SER A 405 57.84 21.23 -24.27
C SER A 405 58.44 22.64 -24.33
N ASN A 406 59.77 22.69 -24.38
CA ASN A 406 60.54 23.87 -24.79
C ASN A 406 60.41 24.06 -26.31
N SER A 407 59.46 24.89 -26.78
CA SER A 407 59.63 25.73 -28.00
C SER A 407 58.33 26.41 -28.46
N LYS A 408 58.43 27.73 -28.58
CA LYS A 408 57.66 28.70 -29.42
C LYS A 408 56.14 28.79 -29.23
N LYS A 409 55.75 29.92 -28.63
CA LYS A 409 54.38 30.47 -28.54
C LYS A 409 53.63 30.38 -29.89
N PRO A 410 52.40 29.84 -29.92
CA PRO A 410 51.47 30.12 -31.01
C PRO A 410 51.03 31.59 -30.93
N ASN A 411 50.87 32.22 -32.09
CA ASN A 411 50.46 33.60 -32.24
C ASN A 411 49.08 33.83 -31.58
N ASP A 412 48.98 34.76 -30.62
CA ASP A 412 47.81 34.99 -29.77
C ASP A 412 46.51 35.23 -30.57
N GLY A 413 46.63 35.69 -31.82
CA GLY A 413 45.50 35.84 -32.75
C GLY A 413 44.80 34.52 -33.13
N MET A 414 45.52 33.39 -33.19
CA MET A 414 44.92 32.10 -33.58
C MET A 414 44.10 31.47 -32.45
N MET A 415 44.52 31.66 -31.20
CA MET A 415 43.74 31.24 -30.01
C MET A 415 42.45 32.07 -29.84
N LEU A 416 42.49 33.36 -30.20
CA LEU A 416 41.32 34.23 -30.17
C LEU A 416 40.28 33.80 -31.23
N VAL A 417 40.73 33.49 -32.45
CA VAL A 417 39.85 33.02 -33.53
C VAL A 417 39.21 31.68 -33.21
N ILE A 418 39.96 30.72 -32.65
CA ILE A 418 39.43 29.42 -32.22
C ILE A 418 38.39 29.60 -31.09
N SER A 419 38.66 30.48 -30.14
CA SER A 419 37.72 30.75 -29.02
C SER A 419 36.44 31.45 -29.49
N ILE A 420 36.55 32.38 -30.46
CA ILE A 420 35.39 33.05 -31.08
C ILE A 420 34.56 32.05 -31.90
N PHE A 421 35.21 31.20 -32.71
CA PHE A 421 34.49 30.17 -33.48
C PHE A 421 33.82 29.14 -32.57
N ALA A 422 34.50 28.69 -31.51
CA ALA A 422 33.91 27.80 -30.52
C ALA A 422 32.72 28.46 -29.80
N GLY A 423 32.84 29.74 -29.46
CA GLY A 423 31.74 30.53 -28.86
C GLY A 423 30.55 30.71 -29.80
N ILE A 424 30.78 30.95 -31.10
CA ILE A 424 29.72 31.06 -32.12
C ILE A 424 29.03 29.71 -32.34
N VAL A 425 29.80 28.61 -32.41
CA VAL A 425 29.24 27.25 -32.59
C VAL A 425 28.46 26.81 -31.36
N ILE A 426 28.96 27.10 -30.15
CA ILE A 426 28.23 26.84 -28.89
C ILE A 426 26.97 27.71 -28.80
N GLY A 427 27.04 29.00 -29.18
CA GLY A 427 25.89 29.91 -29.21
C GLY A 427 24.82 29.47 -30.22
N PHE A 428 25.23 28.96 -31.38
CA PHE A 428 24.33 28.40 -32.40
C PHE A 428 23.67 27.09 -31.95
N LEU A 429 24.42 26.21 -31.26
CA LEU A 429 23.89 24.96 -30.70
C LEU A 429 22.97 25.17 -29.48
N LEU A 430 23.13 26.28 -28.76
CA LEU A 430 22.30 26.67 -27.63
C LEU A 430 21.16 27.64 -28.00
N GLY A 431 21.03 28.02 -29.28
CA GLY A 431 19.94 28.86 -29.77
C GLY A 431 19.97 30.32 -29.31
N ILE A 432 21.15 30.86 -28.98
CA ILE A 432 21.31 32.23 -28.49
C ILE A 432 21.87 33.12 -29.59
N SER A 433 21.05 34.02 -30.13
CA SER A 433 21.49 35.15 -30.96
C SER A 433 21.69 36.39 -30.08
N PHE A 434 22.91 36.91 -29.97
CA PHE A 434 23.21 38.13 -29.20
C PHE A 434 23.34 39.36 -30.12
N PRO A 435 22.65 40.47 -29.82
CA PRO A 435 23.08 41.81 -30.21
C PRO A 435 24.20 42.29 -29.26
N THR A 436 25.10 43.09 -29.80
CA THR A 436 26.32 43.64 -29.18
C THR A 436 26.09 44.38 -27.87
N LEU A 437 26.94 44.16 -26.85
CA LEU A 437 27.06 45.05 -25.70
C LEU A 437 28.53 45.34 -25.34
N SER A 438 28.76 46.61 -25.01
CA SER A 438 30.04 47.25 -24.69
C SER A 438 30.45 47.00 -23.23
N LEU A 439 31.75 46.75 -23.02
CA LEU A 439 32.42 46.62 -21.73
C LEU A 439 32.71 48.00 -21.12
N THR A 440 32.41 48.19 -19.84
CA THR A 440 33.26 49.00 -18.96
C THR A 440 33.08 48.64 -17.49
N LYS A 441 34.23 48.37 -16.84
CA LYS A 441 34.60 48.46 -15.42
C LYS A 441 34.33 47.25 -14.48
N MET A 442 35.45 46.59 -14.17
CA MET A 442 35.69 45.65 -13.06
C MET A 442 35.99 46.39 -11.74
N ASN A 443 35.80 45.73 -10.59
CA ASN A 443 36.87 45.43 -9.60
C ASN A 443 36.35 44.64 -8.38
N PHE A 444 37.16 43.68 -7.90
CA PHE A 444 37.03 42.95 -6.62
C PHE A 444 38.25 43.22 -5.74
N PRO A 445 38.14 43.11 -4.40
CA PRO A 445 39.31 42.92 -3.52
C PRO A 445 39.37 41.52 -2.91
N SER A 446 40.60 41.13 -2.58
CA SER A 446 41.07 39.84 -2.08
C SER A 446 41.62 39.92 -0.65
N SER A 447 41.30 38.94 0.20
CA SER A 447 42.08 38.47 1.37
C SER A 447 41.25 37.47 2.19
N ILE A 448 41.68 36.39 2.86
CA ILE A 448 42.95 35.69 3.19
C ILE A 448 42.49 34.33 3.82
N LEU A 449 43.18 33.21 3.56
CA LEU A 449 43.19 31.93 4.35
C LEU A 449 44.42 31.95 5.30
N PRO A 450 44.66 31.10 6.35
CA PRO A 450 44.28 29.66 6.50
C PRO A 450 44.12 29.11 7.97
N SER A 451 43.86 27.79 8.16
CA SER A 451 44.70 26.85 8.98
C SER A 451 44.08 25.44 9.18
N VAL A 452 44.95 24.45 9.39
CA VAL A 452 44.79 22.97 9.35
C VAL A 452 45.08 22.32 10.72
N ALA A 453 44.47 21.15 11.03
CA ALA A 453 45.03 19.93 11.71
C ALA A 453 43.86 18.94 12.00
N THR A 454 43.71 17.67 11.56
CA THR A 454 44.46 16.37 11.69
C THR A 454 44.79 16.00 13.15
N VAL A 455 44.55 14.82 13.76
CA VAL A 455 44.65 13.36 13.45
C VAL A 455 43.80 12.61 14.57
N TYR A 456 43.14 11.44 14.42
CA TYR A 456 43.61 10.04 14.65
C TYR A 456 42.45 9.03 14.50
N ILE A 457 42.74 7.87 13.89
CA ILE A 457 41.94 6.62 13.95
C ILE A 457 42.89 5.53 14.45
N GLU A 458 42.53 4.83 15.52
CA GLU A 458 43.22 3.65 16.04
C GLU A 458 42.66 2.36 15.43
N ASN A 459 43.58 1.46 15.09
CA ASN A 459 43.36 0.07 14.67
C ASN A 459 43.60 -0.85 15.87
N GLU A 460 42.78 -1.89 16.05
CA GLU A 460 43.19 -3.11 16.77
C GLU A 460 42.93 -4.37 15.91
N LYS A 461 43.88 -5.31 16.05
CA LYS A 461 44.20 -6.46 15.19
C LYS A 461 43.42 -7.74 15.56
N PRO A 462 43.42 -8.77 14.69
CA PRO A 462 42.97 -10.12 15.02
C PRO A 462 44.12 -11.06 15.41
N GLU A 463 43.87 -12.00 16.32
CA GLU A 463 44.74 -13.16 16.60
C GLU A 463 44.04 -14.49 16.23
N LYS A 464 44.86 -15.46 15.78
CA LYS A 464 44.62 -16.88 15.44
C LYS A 464 45.43 -17.74 16.45
N PRO A 465 45.19 -19.05 16.69
CA PRO A 465 45.26 -20.17 15.70
C PRO A 465 44.24 -21.32 16.00
N SER A 466 43.99 -22.35 15.17
CA SER A 466 44.91 -23.42 14.73
C SER A 466 44.27 -24.31 13.64
N LYS A 467 45.13 -25.06 12.92
CA LYS A 467 44.80 -26.03 11.85
C LYS A 467 44.71 -27.47 12.40
N THR A 468 43.87 -28.31 11.79
CA THR A 468 44.25 -29.69 11.40
C THR A 468 43.35 -30.27 10.29
N SER A 469 44.00 -30.87 9.28
CA SER A 469 43.66 -32.03 8.42
C SER A 469 42.22 -32.30 7.94
N SER A 470 41.90 -32.82 6.75
CA SER A 470 42.62 -33.25 5.54
C SER A 470 41.59 -33.90 4.58
N GLN A 471 41.85 -33.80 3.27
CA GLN A 471 41.47 -34.70 2.16
C GLN A 471 40.07 -34.62 1.49
N ASN A 472 40.14 -34.45 0.16
CA ASN A 472 39.46 -35.11 -0.98
C ASN A 472 38.12 -35.82 -0.69
N GLU A 473 37.06 -35.71 -1.50
CA GLU A 473 36.99 -36.01 -2.94
C GLU A 473 35.57 -35.66 -3.47
N SER A 474 35.34 -35.95 -4.74
CA SER A 474 34.27 -35.53 -5.64
C SER A 474 32.83 -36.07 -5.41
N ASP A 475 31.88 -35.26 -5.90
CA ASP A 475 30.66 -35.61 -6.66
C ASP A 475 29.26 -35.68 -5.98
N ALA A 476 28.29 -35.17 -6.76
CA ALA A 476 26.84 -35.38 -6.77
C ALA A 476 25.94 -35.04 -5.55
N SER A 477 25.03 -34.08 -5.81
CA SER A 477 23.63 -33.98 -5.36
C SER A 477 23.22 -34.46 -3.95
N HIS A 478 22.89 -33.51 -3.06
CA HIS A 478 21.54 -33.34 -2.49
C HIS A 478 21.48 -32.19 -1.45
N HIS A 479 20.47 -31.34 -1.61
CA HIS A 479 19.80 -30.48 -0.63
C HIS A 479 20.51 -30.03 0.65
N HIS A 480 20.71 -28.72 0.80
CA HIS A 480 20.49 -28.05 2.09
C HIS A 480 19.36 -27.01 1.94
N LYS A 481 18.16 -27.43 2.36
CA LYS A 481 17.06 -26.56 2.77
C LYS A 481 17.58 -25.65 3.88
N ILE A 482 17.35 -24.34 3.77
CA ILE A 482 17.12 -23.53 4.96
C ILE A 482 15.63 -23.20 4.94
N TRP A 483 14.83 -24.13 5.46
CA TRP A 483 13.57 -23.79 6.10
C TRP A 483 13.97 -23.10 7.40
N VAL A 484 13.67 -21.81 7.57
CA VAL A 484 13.74 -21.20 8.90
C VAL A 484 12.31 -21.16 9.43
N PRO A 485 11.93 -22.10 10.31
CA PRO A 485 10.62 -22.11 10.96
C PRO A 485 10.47 -21.08 12.08
N SER A 486 11.34 -20.08 12.17
CA SER A 486 11.36 -19.15 13.29
C SER A 486 10.31 -18.04 13.18
N ASN A 487 9.90 -17.68 11.97
CA ASN A 487 9.05 -16.52 11.79
C ASN A 487 7.57 -16.91 11.70
N PRO A 488 6.66 -16.10 12.27
CA PRO A 488 5.22 -16.30 12.11
C PRO A 488 4.80 -16.36 10.64
N ARG A 489 3.68 -17.03 10.39
CA ARG A 489 3.12 -17.17 9.04
C ARG A 489 2.78 -15.79 8.45
N GLY A 490 3.26 -15.51 7.25
CA GLY A 490 3.20 -14.18 6.62
C GLY A 490 4.41 -13.27 6.92
N ALA A 491 5.29 -13.68 7.84
CA ALA A 491 6.54 -12.99 8.19
C ALA A 491 7.78 -13.85 7.86
N GLU A 492 7.65 -14.99 7.18
CA GLU A 492 8.75 -15.90 6.80
C GLU A 492 9.86 -15.21 6.01
N MET A 493 9.55 -14.05 5.46
CA MET A 493 10.47 -13.28 4.67
C MET A 493 11.26 -12.29 5.53
N LEU A 494 10.76 -11.81 6.66
CA LEU A 494 11.55 -10.91 7.51
C LEU A 494 12.84 -11.61 8.01
N PRO A 495 13.98 -10.92 8.15
CA PRO A 495 15.09 -11.49 8.92
C PRO A 495 14.60 -11.79 10.34
N PRO A 496 14.86 -12.99 10.91
CA PRO A 496 14.32 -13.37 12.23
C PRO A 496 14.60 -12.33 13.33
N SER A 497 15.76 -11.68 13.31
CA SER A 497 16.14 -10.64 14.27
C SER A 497 15.37 -9.31 14.15
N PHE A 498 14.62 -9.10 13.06
CA PHE A 498 13.74 -7.95 12.88
C PHE A 498 12.28 -8.29 13.25
N VAL A 499 11.93 -9.57 13.26
CA VAL A 499 10.56 -10.01 13.51
C VAL A 499 10.22 -9.80 14.98
N ALA A 500 9.44 -8.77 15.25
CA ALA A 500 8.56 -8.78 16.42
C ALA A 500 7.39 -9.71 16.09
N ALA A 501 7.52 -10.97 16.51
CA ALA A 501 6.49 -12.00 16.28
C ALA A 501 5.21 -11.73 17.08
N GLU A 502 5.34 -10.93 18.13
CA GLU A 502 4.33 -10.61 19.12
C GLU A 502 4.17 -9.09 19.22
N SER A 503 3.01 -8.66 19.70
CA SER A 503 2.67 -7.30 20.07
C SER A 503 2.31 -7.27 21.56
N ASP A 504 1.95 -6.10 22.07
CA ASP A 504 1.52 -5.88 23.43
C ASP A 504 0.38 -4.84 23.47
N PHE A 505 -0.21 -4.69 24.64
CA PHE A 505 -1.20 -3.66 24.95
C PHE A 505 -0.58 -2.48 25.72
N TYR A 506 0.75 -2.32 25.72
CA TYR A 506 1.40 -1.24 26.44
C TYR A 506 1.13 0.10 25.73
N LEU A 507 0.59 1.06 26.47
CA LEU A 507 0.29 2.39 25.97
C LEU A 507 1.61 3.14 25.69
N ARG A 508 1.73 3.72 24.50
CA ARG A 508 2.89 4.50 24.06
C ARG A 508 2.49 5.96 23.82
N ARG A 509 3.39 6.91 24.09
CA ARG A 509 3.09 8.35 23.90
C ARG A 509 3.19 8.71 22.42
N LEU A 510 2.47 9.77 22.03
CA LEU A 510 2.49 10.27 20.65
C LEU A 510 3.82 10.98 20.28
N TRP A 511 4.59 11.43 21.28
CA TRP A 511 5.89 12.08 21.11
C TRP A 511 6.88 11.60 22.18
N GLY A 512 8.17 11.76 21.92
CA GLY A 512 9.26 11.32 22.81
C GLY A 512 10.03 10.12 22.27
N LEU A 513 10.95 9.59 23.07
CA LEU A 513 11.69 8.38 22.72
C LEU A 513 10.91 7.14 23.21
N PRO A 514 10.74 6.08 22.40
CA PRO A 514 10.00 4.88 22.80
C PRO A 514 10.51 4.20 24.08
N LYS A 515 11.81 4.34 24.39
CA LYS A 515 12.40 3.82 25.63
C LYS A 515 11.83 4.47 26.89
N ASP A 516 11.32 5.69 26.76
CA ASP A 516 10.78 6.49 27.86
C ASP A 516 9.27 6.20 28.05
N ASP A 517 8.65 5.38 27.18
CA ASP A 517 7.23 5.02 27.24
C ASP A 517 6.97 3.75 28.05
N LEU A 518 8.02 2.99 28.38
CA LEU A 518 7.85 1.79 29.18
C LEU A 518 7.43 2.18 30.60
N PRO A 519 6.31 1.63 31.12
CA PRO A 519 5.90 1.90 32.49
C PRO A 519 6.98 1.38 33.46
N VAL A 520 7.14 2.07 34.59
CA VAL A 520 8.07 1.68 35.67
C VAL A 520 7.84 0.22 36.10
N VAL A 521 6.58 -0.22 36.06
CA VAL A 521 6.16 -1.60 36.25
C VAL A 521 5.53 -2.10 34.95
N LYS A 522 6.11 -3.14 34.34
CA LYS A 522 5.52 -3.82 33.18
C LYS A 522 4.43 -4.78 33.67
N PRO A 523 3.17 -4.62 33.24
CA PRO A 523 2.11 -5.56 33.59
C PRO A 523 2.45 -6.98 33.14
N LYS A 524 2.21 -7.95 34.02
CA LYS A 524 2.45 -9.39 33.82
C LYS A 524 1.18 -10.16 33.49
N TYR A 525 0.02 -9.61 33.84
CA TYR A 525 -1.26 -10.28 33.72
C TYR A 525 -2.27 -9.39 32.97
N LEU A 526 -3.31 -9.99 32.41
CA LEU A 526 -4.37 -9.27 31.72
C LEU A 526 -5.73 -9.67 32.28
N VAL A 527 -6.60 -8.69 32.49
CA VAL A 527 -8.01 -8.92 32.79
C VAL A 527 -8.89 -8.20 31.78
N ALA A 528 -9.84 -8.95 31.21
CA ALA A 528 -10.83 -8.46 30.28
C ALA A 528 -12.24 -8.64 30.86
N PHE A 529 -13.02 -7.55 30.86
CA PHE A 529 -14.44 -7.55 31.23
C PHE A 529 -15.29 -7.17 30.02
N THR A 530 -16.45 -7.80 29.87
CA THR A 530 -17.46 -7.39 28.87
C THR A 530 -18.57 -6.63 29.56
N VAL A 531 -18.65 -5.32 29.33
CA VAL A 531 -19.32 -4.41 30.27
C VAL A 531 -20.40 -3.55 29.62
N SER A 532 -21.37 -3.19 30.46
CA SER A 532 -22.31 -2.08 30.27
C SER A 532 -22.02 -1.01 31.32
N TYR A 533 -22.26 0.25 30.97
CA TYR A 533 -22.17 1.36 31.91
C TYR A 533 -23.15 1.24 33.09
N GLU A 534 -24.26 0.51 32.92
CA GLU A 534 -25.21 0.25 34.02
C GLU A 534 -24.57 -0.56 35.16
N GLN A 535 -23.55 -1.36 34.86
CA GLN A 535 -22.83 -2.21 35.82
C GLN A 535 -21.49 -1.61 36.28
N ARG A 536 -21.20 -0.36 35.93
CA ARG A 536 -19.90 0.29 36.18
C ARG A 536 -19.43 0.23 37.64
N LYS A 537 -20.35 0.30 38.61
CA LYS A 537 -20.01 0.19 40.05
C LYS A 537 -19.51 -1.20 40.43
N ASN A 538 -20.08 -2.25 39.82
CA ASN A 538 -19.60 -3.60 40.01
C ASN A 538 -18.23 -3.79 39.35
N ILE A 539 -18.06 -3.24 38.14
CA ILE A 539 -16.77 -3.25 37.44
C ILE A 539 -15.68 -2.49 38.22
N ASP A 540 -15.99 -1.35 38.83
CA ASP A 540 -15.07 -0.63 39.71
C ASP A 540 -14.66 -1.48 40.93
N ALA A 541 -15.62 -2.19 41.55
CA ALA A 541 -15.31 -3.12 42.63
C ALA A 541 -14.42 -4.28 42.17
N CYS A 542 -14.67 -4.83 40.98
CA CYS A 542 -13.83 -5.84 40.34
C CYS A 542 -12.41 -5.32 40.11
N VAL A 543 -12.26 -4.21 39.39
CA VAL A 543 -10.97 -3.63 39.00
C VAL A 543 -10.08 -3.35 40.21
N LYS A 544 -10.66 -2.91 41.35
CA LYS A 544 -9.92 -2.68 42.60
C LYS A 544 -9.27 -3.93 43.20
N LYS A 545 -9.63 -5.13 42.76
CA LYS A 545 -8.98 -6.39 43.17
C LYS A 545 -7.76 -6.76 42.33
N PHE A 546 -7.45 -5.97 41.31
CA PHE A 546 -6.31 -6.17 40.42
C PHE A 546 -5.25 -5.09 40.68
N SER A 547 -4.01 -5.53 40.90
CA SER A 547 -2.87 -4.64 41.13
C SER A 547 -2.41 -3.95 39.84
N ASP A 548 -1.42 -3.07 39.92
CA ASP A 548 -0.77 -2.48 38.73
C ASP A 548 0.01 -3.52 37.87
N ASN A 549 0.12 -4.79 38.31
CA ASN A 549 0.61 -5.88 37.46
C ASN A 549 -0.39 -6.29 36.38
N PHE A 550 -1.63 -5.79 36.42
CA PHE A 550 -2.68 -6.13 35.46
C PHE A 550 -2.88 -5.04 34.41
N THR A 551 -2.93 -5.46 33.14
CA THR A 551 -3.55 -4.66 32.08
C THR A 551 -5.06 -4.88 32.10
N ILE A 552 -5.82 -3.80 32.17
CA ILE A 552 -7.29 -3.82 32.19
C ILE A 552 -7.82 -3.53 30.79
N VAL A 553 -8.66 -4.43 30.28
CA VAL A 553 -9.36 -4.29 28.99
C VAL A 553 -10.86 -4.34 29.22
N LEU A 554 -11.58 -3.34 28.72
CA LEU A 554 -13.04 -3.25 28.80
C LEU A 554 -13.65 -3.39 27.40
N PHE A 555 -14.53 -4.37 27.24
CA PHE A 555 -15.30 -4.62 26.04
C PHE A 555 -16.72 -4.07 26.19
N HIS A 556 -16.97 -2.90 25.64
CA HIS A 556 -18.20 -2.12 25.81
C HIS A 556 -19.26 -2.54 24.80
N TYR A 557 -20.18 -3.41 25.22
CA TYR A 557 -21.26 -3.87 24.34
C TYR A 557 -22.42 -2.88 24.21
N ASP A 558 -22.43 -1.82 25.02
CA ASP A 558 -23.44 -0.76 25.00
C ASP A 558 -22.99 0.49 24.22
N GLY A 559 -21.74 0.53 23.78
CA GLY A 559 -21.17 1.66 23.05
C GLY A 559 -20.52 2.75 23.92
N LYS A 560 -20.64 2.66 25.26
CA LYS A 560 -20.32 3.75 26.19
C LYS A 560 -18.90 3.63 26.73
N THR A 561 -18.02 4.55 26.35
CA THR A 561 -16.59 4.48 26.72
C THR A 561 -16.18 5.64 27.60
N SER A 562 -16.38 6.87 27.13
CA SER A 562 -16.01 8.10 27.86
C SER A 562 -16.74 8.25 29.19
N GLU A 563 -17.91 7.65 29.36
CA GLU A 563 -18.64 7.71 30.63
C GLU A 563 -17.88 7.02 31.77
N TYR A 564 -17.00 6.07 31.47
CA TYR A 564 -16.12 5.45 32.48
C TYR A 564 -14.97 6.37 32.94
N ASP A 565 -14.75 7.53 32.31
CA ASP A 565 -13.74 8.52 32.74
C ASP A 565 -14.01 9.09 34.15
N GLU A 566 -15.18 8.81 34.74
CA GLU A 566 -15.46 9.06 36.16
C GLU A 566 -14.51 8.29 37.10
N PHE A 567 -13.89 7.20 36.63
CA PHE A 567 -12.90 6.45 37.39
C PHE A 567 -11.49 6.74 36.87
N GLU A 568 -10.60 7.20 37.77
CA GLU A 568 -9.20 7.50 37.39
C GLU A 568 -8.45 6.28 36.84
N TRP A 569 -8.75 5.07 37.32
CA TRP A 569 -8.16 3.85 36.77
C TRP A 569 -8.57 3.59 35.32
N SER A 570 -9.75 4.07 34.91
CA SER A 570 -10.27 3.85 33.56
C SER A 570 -9.47 4.57 32.49
N LYS A 571 -8.88 5.72 32.81
CA LYS A 571 -7.99 6.46 31.89
C LYS A 571 -6.72 5.68 31.53
N ARG A 572 -6.37 4.66 32.32
CA ARG A 572 -5.25 3.74 32.08
C ARG A 572 -5.70 2.40 31.50
N ALA A 573 -7.01 2.16 31.39
CA ALA A 573 -7.57 0.94 30.82
C ALA A 573 -7.71 1.06 29.30
N ILE A 574 -7.82 -0.08 28.63
CA ILE A 574 -8.06 -0.16 27.19
C ILE A 574 -9.54 -0.36 26.94
N HIS A 575 -10.14 0.53 26.16
CA HIS A 575 -11.56 0.48 25.83
C HIS A 575 -11.74 0.00 24.38
N VAL A 576 -12.51 -1.07 24.19
CA VAL A 576 -12.94 -1.53 22.86
C VAL A 576 -14.46 -1.53 22.83
N SER A 577 -15.06 -0.87 21.85
CA SER A 577 -16.50 -0.62 21.81
C SER A 577 -17.10 -1.05 20.48
N VAL A 578 -17.96 -2.07 20.54
CA VAL A 578 -18.77 -2.57 19.43
C VAL A 578 -20.16 -2.96 19.98
N PRO A 579 -21.22 -2.22 19.62
CA PRO A 579 -22.54 -2.47 20.18
C PRO A 579 -23.03 -3.91 19.94
N LYS A 580 -23.68 -4.47 20.97
CA LYS A 580 -24.40 -5.76 20.93
C LYS A 580 -23.53 -6.96 20.56
N GLN A 581 -22.24 -6.92 20.92
CA GLN A 581 -21.33 -8.07 20.82
C GLN A 581 -21.09 -8.71 22.18
N THR A 582 -20.85 -10.01 22.17
CA THR A 582 -20.65 -10.85 23.37
C THR A 582 -19.17 -11.04 23.69
N LYS A 583 -18.87 -11.45 24.92
CA LYS A 583 -17.51 -11.66 25.44
C LYS A 583 -16.58 -12.44 24.51
N TRP A 584 -17.06 -13.58 24.01
CA TRP A 584 -16.26 -14.46 23.15
C TRP A 584 -16.08 -13.91 21.73
N TRP A 585 -16.99 -13.06 21.25
CA TRP A 585 -16.81 -12.35 19.98
C TRP A 585 -15.65 -11.36 20.08
N TYR A 586 -15.57 -10.61 21.18
CA TYR A 586 -14.47 -9.68 21.45
C TYR A 586 -13.16 -10.42 21.66
N ALA A 587 -13.14 -11.44 22.52
CA ALA A 587 -11.93 -12.20 22.81
C ALA A 587 -11.30 -12.79 21.54
N LYS A 588 -12.13 -13.31 20.60
CA LYS A 588 -11.64 -13.81 19.31
C LYS A 588 -10.96 -12.74 18.45
N ARG A 589 -11.36 -11.47 18.56
CA ARG A 589 -10.90 -10.38 17.67
C ARG A 589 -9.78 -9.54 18.27
N PHE A 590 -9.78 -9.36 19.59
CA PHE A 590 -8.89 -8.41 20.25
C PHE A 590 -7.87 -9.07 21.18
N LEU A 591 -8.11 -10.31 21.63
CA LEU A 591 -7.14 -11.06 22.47
C LEU A 591 -6.41 -12.13 21.65
N HIS A 592 -5.86 -11.75 20.50
CA HIS A 592 -5.06 -12.67 19.68
C HIS A 592 -3.84 -13.18 20.49
N PRO A 593 -3.44 -14.47 20.39
CA PRO A 593 -2.34 -15.01 21.18
C PRO A 593 -1.05 -14.23 21.02
N ASP A 594 -0.77 -13.74 19.80
CA ASP A 594 0.43 -12.94 19.53
C ASP A 594 0.31 -11.48 20.03
N ILE A 595 -0.88 -10.95 20.35
CA ILE A 595 -1.05 -9.60 20.96
C ILE A 595 -0.90 -9.66 22.48
N ILE A 596 -1.31 -10.78 23.07
CA ILE A 596 -1.34 -10.96 24.53
C ILE A 596 -0.19 -11.85 25.03
N ALA A 597 0.77 -12.19 24.17
CA ALA A 597 1.93 -13.03 24.50
C ALA A 597 2.81 -12.53 25.67
N PRO A 598 2.90 -11.22 25.97
CA PRO A 598 3.61 -10.73 27.15
C PRO A 598 2.95 -11.09 28.48
N TYR A 599 1.68 -11.52 28.49
CA TYR A 599 0.92 -11.79 29.71
C TYR A 599 0.98 -13.27 30.07
N GLU A 600 1.31 -13.58 31.33
CA GLU A 600 1.41 -14.95 31.84
C GLU A 600 0.02 -15.57 32.06
N TYR A 601 -0.93 -14.77 32.58
CA TYR A 601 -2.30 -15.18 32.85
C TYR A 601 -3.32 -14.18 32.30
N ILE A 602 -4.40 -14.72 31.74
CA ILE A 602 -5.46 -14.00 31.05
C ILE A 602 -6.82 -14.32 31.66
N PHE A 603 -7.42 -13.31 32.30
CA PHE A 603 -8.71 -13.37 32.95
C PHE A 603 -9.78 -12.86 31.98
N ILE A 604 -10.82 -13.66 31.72
CA ILE A 604 -11.91 -13.30 30.78
C ILE A 604 -13.25 -13.41 31.49
N TRP A 605 -13.61 -12.37 32.22
CA TRP A 605 -14.67 -12.42 33.22
C TRP A 605 -15.96 -11.77 32.74
N ASP A 606 -17.08 -12.34 33.20
CA ASP A 606 -18.40 -11.72 33.12
C ASP A 606 -18.47 -10.53 34.10
N GLU A 607 -19.40 -9.63 33.84
CA GLU A 607 -19.55 -8.35 34.53
C GLU A 607 -20.42 -8.40 35.79
N ASP A 608 -21.05 -9.53 36.09
CA ASP A 608 -21.99 -9.73 37.20
C ASP A 608 -21.42 -10.58 38.35
N LEU A 609 -20.11 -10.43 38.57
CA LEU A 609 -19.36 -11.12 39.62
C LEU A 609 -19.12 -10.22 40.83
N GLY A 610 -19.42 -10.72 42.02
CA GLY A 610 -18.99 -10.16 43.30
C GLY A 610 -17.62 -10.73 43.69
N VAL A 611 -16.72 -9.87 44.12
CA VAL A 611 -15.29 -10.17 44.32
C VAL A 611 -14.81 -9.88 45.75
N GLU A 612 -15.74 -9.82 46.71
CA GLU A 612 -15.45 -9.44 48.09
C GLU A 612 -14.33 -10.31 48.69
N ASN A 613 -14.40 -11.62 48.41
CA ASN A 613 -13.49 -12.65 48.93
C ASN A 613 -12.40 -13.08 47.93
N PHE A 614 -12.13 -12.23 46.94
CA PHE A 614 -11.16 -12.50 45.89
C PHE A 614 -10.01 -11.48 45.95
N ASP A 615 -8.79 -11.97 45.79
CA ASP A 615 -7.56 -11.22 45.56
C ASP A 615 -6.81 -11.83 44.37
N ALA A 616 -6.51 -11.02 43.36
CA ALA A 616 -5.96 -11.52 42.10
C ALA A 616 -4.51 -12.01 42.23
N GLU A 617 -3.70 -11.39 43.10
CA GLU A 617 -2.30 -11.79 43.30
C GLU A 617 -2.23 -13.09 44.09
N GLU A 618 -3.04 -13.23 45.14
CA GLU A 618 -3.11 -14.47 45.91
C GLU A 618 -3.65 -15.63 45.05
N TYR A 619 -4.66 -15.35 44.23
CA TYR A 619 -5.18 -16.31 43.26
C TYR A 619 -4.08 -16.85 42.33
N ILE A 620 -3.28 -15.96 41.73
CA ILE A 620 -2.20 -16.37 40.82
C ILE A 620 -1.12 -17.18 41.56
N LYS A 621 -0.79 -16.85 42.81
CA LYS A 621 0.15 -17.66 43.61
C LYS A 621 -0.35 -19.09 43.77
N ILE A 622 -1.65 -19.27 44.05
CA ILE A 622 -2.25 -20.59 44.20
C ILE A 622 -2.29 -21.34 42.87
N VAL A 623 -2.67 -20.67 41.79
CA VAL A 623 -2.67 -21.23 40.42
C VAL A 623 -1.28 -21.76 40.06
N ASN A 624 -0.23 -20.96 40.28
CA ASN A 624 1.15 -21.35 40.06
C ASN A 624 1.59 -22.52 40.96
N LYS A 625 1.25 -22.47 42.26
CA LYS A 625 1.56 -23.52 43.24
C LYS A 625 1.00 -24.88 42.82
N HIS A 626 -0.19 -24.89 42.23
CA HIS A 626 -0.90 -26.12 41.82
C HIS A 626 -0.71 -26.50 40.34
N GLY A 627 0.08 -25.72 39.59
CA GLY A 627 0.35 -25.95 38.17
C GLY A 627 -0.92 -25.94 37.31
N LEU A 628 -1.87 -25.04 37.61
CA LEU A 628 -3.11 -24.93 36.84
C LEU A 628 -2.88 -24.09 35.59
N GLU A 629 -3.27 -24.63 34.42
CA GLU A 629 -3.17 -23.95 33.13
C GLU A 629 -4.51 -23.30 32.72
N ILE A 630 -5.62 -23.88 33.17
CA ILE A 630 -6.95 -23.29 33.06
C ILE A 630 -7.61 -23.38 34.41
N SER A 631 -8.07 -22.25 34.93
CA SER A 631 -8.66 -22.21 36.25
C SER A 631 -9.80 -21.21 36.33
N GLN A 632 -10.52 -21.24 37.44
CA GLN A 632 -11.42 -20.16 37.82
C GLN A 632 -11.45 -20.05 39.35
N PRO A 633 -11.83 -18.90 39.91
CA PRO A 633 -12.21 -18.81 41.31
C PRO A 633 -13.43 -19.70 41.58
N ALA A 634 -13.53 -20.26 42.78
CA ALA A 634 -14.73 -20.96 43.18
C ALA A 634 -15.93 -20.01 43.22
N VAL A 635 -17.11 -20.56 42.96
CA VAL A 635 -18.36 -19.81 42.94
C VAL A 635 -19.15 -20.13 44.19
N GLU A 636 -19.50 -19.07 44.92
CA GLU A 636 -20.49 -19.11 45.98
C GLU A 636 -21.79 -18.47 45.47
N SER A 637 -22.91 -19.19 45.62
CA SER A 637 -24.22 -18.71 45.18
C SER A 637 -25.29 -19.10 46.19
N ARG A 638 -26.15 -18.14 46.53
CA ARG A 638 -27.35 -18.37 47.36
C ARG A 638 -28.46 -19.16 46.62
N LYS A 639 -28.33 -19.31 45.30
CA LYS A 639 -29.23 -20.10 44.42
C LYS A 639 -28.51 -21.34 43.90
N SER A 640 -29.24 -22.24 43.24
CA SER A 640 -28.66 -23.44 42.63
C SER A 640 -27.52 -23.10 41.65
N ILE A 641 -26.42 -23.83 41.80
CA ILE A 641 -25.26 -23.83 40.90
C ILE A 641 -25.51 -24.88 39.81
N THR A 642 -25.20 -24.54 38.56
CA THR A 642 -25.47 -25.41 37.41
C THR A 642 -24.52 -26.60 37.32
N TRP A 643 -23.25 -26.38 37.65
CA TRP A 643 -22.17 -27.37 37.59
C TRP A 643 -21.51 -27.48 38.97
N LYS A 644 -21.58 -28.64 39.64
CA LYS A 644 -21.03 -28.77 41.00
C LYS A 644 -19.53 -28.47 41.09
N ILE A 645 -18.77 -28.70 40.01
CA ILE A 645 -17.33 -28.44 39.98
C ILE A 645 -17.00 -26.96 40.13
N THR A 646 -17.95 -26.04 39.90
CA THR A 646 -17.68 -24.62 40.11
C THR A 646 -17.98 -24.19 41.55
N LYS A 647 -18.61 -25.04 42.34
CA LYS A 647 -19.01 -24.73 43.71
C LYS A 647 -17.82 -24.76 44.65
N ARG A 648 -17.72 -23.74 45.50
CA ARG A 648 -16.74 -23.69 46.59
C ARG A 648 -16.86 -24.87 47.55
N ILE A 649 -15.71 -25.48 47.85
CA ILE A 649 -15.51 -26.47 48.89
C ILE A 649 -14.72 -25.80 50.03
N PRO A 650 -15.35 -25.52 51.19
CA PRO A 650 -14.67 -24.87 52.30
C PRO A 650 -13.51 -25.72 52.85
N GLY A 651 -12.41 -25.06 53.23
CA GLY A 651 -11.29 -25.69 53.93
C GLY A 651 -10.22 -26.33 53.03
N ILE A 652 -10.39 -26.27 51.72
CA ILE A 652 -9.35 -26.67 50.76
C ILE A 652 -8.90 -25.46 49.93
N GLU A 653 -7.75 -25.61 49.28
CA GLU A 653 -7.15 -24.54 48.49
C GLU A 653 -7.60 -24.58 47.02
N VAL A 654 -7.63 -25.78 46.44
CA VAL A 654 -8.02 -26.09 45.06
C VAL A 654 -8.71 -27.46 45.01
N HIS A 655 -9.73 -27.61 44.17
CA HIS A 655 -10.19 -28.91 43.68
C HIS A 655 -10.18 -28.99 42.16
N LYS A 656 -10.05 -30.21 41.65
CA LYS A 656 -9.95 -30.50 40.21
C LYS A 656 -11.02 -31.49 39.74
N GLU A 657 -11.63 -32.19 40.68
CA GLU A 657 -12.65 -33.21 40.44
C GLU A 657 -13.77 -33.10 41.48
N VAL A 658 -15.00 -33.47 41.08
CA VAL A 658 -16.15 -33.57 41.98
C VAL A 658 -17.07 -34.72 41.60
N GLU A 659 -17.84 -35.21 42.58
CA GLU A 659 -18.95 -36.12 42.32
C GLU A 659 -20.19 -35.35 41.82
N GLU A 660 -20.50 -35.48 40.53
CA GLU A 660 -21.70 -34.84 39.94
C GLU A 660 -22.99 -35.64 40.21
N LYS A 661 -24.14 -35.15 39.75
CA LYS A 661 -25.40 -35.89 39.81
C LYS A 661 -25.36 -37.14 38.91
N PRO A 662 -26.09 -38.22 39.25
CA PRO A 662 -26.13 -39.43 38.43
C PRO A 662 -26.43 -39.14 36.95
N GLY A 663 -25.64 -39.72 36.05
CA GLY A 663 -25.81 -39.57 34.59
C GLY A 663 -25.25 -38.29 33.96
N ARG A 664 -24.60 -37.40 34.73
CA ARG A 664 -23.95 -36.19 34.20
C ARG A 664 -22.50 -36.40 33.76
N CYS A 665 -21.83 -37.42 34.29
CA CYS A 665 -20.46 -37.77 33.93
C CYS A 665 -20.40 -39.21 33.47
N ASN A 666 -19.89 -39.42 32.26
CA ASN A 666 -19.64 -40.75 31.72
C ASN A 666 -18.27 -41.30 32.19
N ASP A 667 -17.38 -40.41 32.60
CA ASP A 667 -16.03 -40.68 33.07
C ASP A 667 -15.69 -39.60 34.11
N PRO A 668 -15.18 -39.96 35.30
CA PRO A 668 -14.85 -39.01 36.35
C PRO A 668 -13.76 -38.01 35.96
N HIS A 669 -12.84 -38.37 35.06
CA HIS A 669 -11.75 -37.50 34.59
C HIS A 669 -12.16 -36.60 33.41
N LEU A 670 -13.44 -36.65 33.00
CA LEU A 670 -13.98 -35.85 31.91
C LEU A 670 -14.99 -34.80 32.39
N PRO A 671 -15.19 -33.72 31.61
CA PRO A 671 -16.22 -32.75 31.90
C PRO A 671 -17.61 -33.36 32.00
N PRO A 672 -18.42 -32.87 32.95
CA PRO A 672 -18.15 -31.77 33.86
C PRO A 672 -17.52 -32.19 35.21
N CYS A 673 -17.17 -33.47 35.41
CA CYS A 673 -16.65 -33.98 36.70
C CYS A 673 -15.20 -33.58 36.97
N ALA A 674 -14.38 -33.52 35.93
CA ALA A 674 -13.02 -32.99 35.96
C ALA A 674 -12.68 -32.31 34.63
N GLY A 675 -11.57 -31.57 34.57
CA GLY A 675 -11.16 -30.94 33.31
C GLY A 675 -12.11 -29.84 32.82
N PHE A 676 -12.93 -29.27 33.71
CA PHE A 676 -13.99 -28.32 33.39
C PHE A 676 -13.95 -27.10 34.30
N ILE A 677 -14.15 -25.93 33.68
CA ILE A 677 -14.45 -24.67 34.34
C ILE A 677 -15.54 -23.96 33.53
N GLU A 678 -16.34 -23.12 34.19
CA GLU A 678 -17.41 -22.42 33.51
C GLU A 678 -16.86 -21.20 32.76
N ILE A 679 -17.45 -20.91 31.60
CA ILE A 679 -17.07 -19.76 30.78
C ILE A 679 -17.31 -18.39 31.45
N MET A 680 -17.85 -18.32 32.67
CA MET A 680 -18.20 -17.09 33.38
C MET A 680 -16.96 -16.35 33.91
N ALA A 681 -16.09 -17.04 34.65
CA ALA A 681 -14.88 -16.45 35.26
C ALA A 681 -13.58 -17.23 34.93
N PRO A 682 -13.35 -17.65 33.67
CA PRO A 682 -12.17 -18.40 33.32
C PRO A 682 -10.89 -17.55 33.41
N VAL A 683 -9.82 -18.23 33.79
CA VAL A 683 -8.45 -17.76 33.78
C VAL A 683 -7.63 -18.77 32.99
N PHE A 684 -6.84 -18.28 32.05
CA PHE A 684 -6.00 -19.10 31.19
C PHE A 684 -4.55 -18.70 31.38
N SER A 685 -3.64 -19.68 31.45
CA SER A 685 -2.24 -19.43 31.13
C SER A 685 -2.13 -18.97 29.67
N ARG A 686 -1.03 -18.31 29.34
CA ARG A 686 -0.70 -17.92 27.96
C ARG A 686 -0.78 -19.10 26.99
N GLU A 687 -0.22 -20.23 27.39
CA GLU A 687 -0.13 -21.44 26.58
C GLU A 687 -1.52 -22.05 26.35
N ALA A 688 -2.34 -22.15 27.39
CA ALA A 688 -3.72 -22.62 27.26
C ALA A 688 -4.56 -21.66 26.40
N TRP A 689 -4.43 -20.34 26.60
CA TRP A 689 -5.14 -19.34 25.81
C TRP A 689 -4.84 -19.45 24.31
N ARG A 690 -3.57 -19.69 23.94
CA ARG A 690 -3.18 -19.86 22.53
C ARG A 690 -4.01 -20.96 21.85
N CYS A 691 -4.26 -22.07 22.54
CA CYS A 691 -5.13 -23.13 22.02
C CYS A 691 -6.62 -22.71 22.04
N VAL A 692 -7.11 -22.17 23.16
CA VAL A 692 -8.52 -21.79 23.33
C VAL A 692 -8.93 -20.74 22.29
N TRP A 693 -8.06 -19.77 21.98
CA TRP A 693 -8.33 -18.76 20.97
C TRP A 693 -8.56 -19.37 19.57
N HIS A 694 -7.81 -20.41 19.20
CA HIS A 694 -7.99 -21.12 17.94
C HIS A 694 -9.26 -22.00 17.94
N MET A 695 -9.72 -22.42 19.11
CA MET A 695 -10.97 -23.14 19.29
C MET A 695 -12.21 -22.24 19.05
N ILE A 696 -12.14 -20.96 19.41
CA ILE A 696 -13.25 -20.01 19.21
C ILE A 696 -13.49 -19.76 17.71
N GLN A 697 -14.74 -19.93 17.28
CA GLN A 697 -15.16 -19.83 15.87
C GLN A 697 -15.56 -18.39 15.50
N ASN A 698 -15.20 -17.92 14.31
CA ASN A 698 -15.43 -16.53 13.88
C ASN A 698 -16.91 -16.16 13.70
N ASP A 699 -17.76 -17.13 13.36
CA ASP A 699 -19.18 -16.97 13.07
C ASP A 699 -20.10 -17.21 14.28
N LEU A 700 -19.56 -17.72 15.39
CA LEU A 700 -20.28 -17.90 16.66
C LEU A 700 -19.91 -16.77 17.63
N VAL A 701 -20.85 -16.38 18.48
CA VAL A 701 -20.63 -15.19 19.35
C VAL A 701 -20.76 -15.53 20.83
N HIS A 702 -21.63 -16.46 21.24
CA HIS A 702 -21.95 -16.67 22.67
C HIS A 702 -20.96 -17.57 23.40
N GLY A 703 -20.18 -18.39 22.70
CA GLY A 703 -19.20 -19.31 23.30
C GLY A 703 -19.77 -20.49 24.08
N TRP A 704 -21.09 -20.73 24.05
CA TRP A 704 -21.69 -21.88 24.72
C TRP A 704 -21.12 -23.20 24.18
N GLY A 705 -20.71 -24.08 25.10
CA GLY A 705 -20.07 -25.35 24.79
C GLY A 705 -18.54 -25.30 24.76
N LEU A 706 -17.91 -24.11 24.82
CA LEU A 706 -16.46 -23.99 24.93
C LEU A 706 -15.94 -24.64 26.21
N ASP A 707 -16.61 -24.42 27.34
CA ASP A 707 -16.36 -25.03 28.65
C ASP A 707 -16.16 -26.56 28.62
N PHE A 708 -16.95 -27.27 27.80
CA PHE A 708 -16.78 -28.72 27.59
C PHE A 708 -15.58 -29.11 26.74
N ALA A 709 -15.07 -28.18 25.92
CA ALA A 709 -13.98 -28.40 24.99
C ALA A 709 -12.63 -27.89 25.54
N LEU A 710 -12.61 -27.02 26.55
CA LEU A 710 -11.39 -26.43 27.13
C LEU A 710 -10.34 -27.49 27.53
N ARG A 711 -10.79 -28.66 28.01
CA ARG A 711 -9.93 -29.81 28.33
C ARG A 711 -8.97 -30.22 27.21
N LYS A 712 -9.30 -29.91 25.95
CA LYS A 712 -8.49 -30.29 24.78
C LYS A 712 -7.26 -29.41 24.58
N CYS A 713 -7.16 -28.32 25.34
CA CYS A 713 -6.03 -27.40 25.28
C CYS A 713 -4.96 -27.67 26.33
N VAL A 714 -5.15 -28.68 27.18
CA VAL A 714 -4.24 -28.97 28.29
C VAL A 714 -4.16 -30.48 28.52
N GLU A 715 -2.95 -31.00 28.74
CA GLU A 715 -2.70 -32.42 29.00
C GLU A 715 -1.79 -32.59 30.23
N PRO A 716 -2.14 -33.46 31.21
CA PRO A 716 -3.46 -34.10 31.39
C PRO A 716 -4.49 -33.10 31.96
N ALA A 717 -5.68 -33.05 31.36
CA ALA A 717 -6.67 -32.01 31.65
C ALA A 717 -7.22 -32.06 33.09
N HIS A 718 -7.45 -33.25 33.65
CA HIS A 718 -8.01 -33.41 35.00
C HIS A 718 -7.03 -33.00 36.11
N GLU A 719 -5.72 -32.91 35.82
CA GLU A 719 -4.73 -32.44 36.79
C GLU A 719 -4.40 -30.95 36.65
N LYS A 720 -4.57 -30.38 35.47
CA LYS A 720 -4.15 -29.00 35.17
C LYS A 720 -5.30 -28.02 35.01
N ILE A 721 -6.54 -28.50 35.08
CA ILE A 721 -7.72 -27.67 35.13
C ILE A 721 -8.35 -27.78 36.51
N GLY A 722 -8.61 -26.65 37.16
CA GLY A 722 -9.10 -26.67 38.54
C GLY A 722 -9.77 -25.39 38.99
N VAL A 723 -10.44 -25.49 40.13
CA VAL A 723 -11.17 -24.41 40.78
C VAL A 723 -10.45 -24.06 42.08
N VAL A 724 -10.16 -22.77 42.26
CA VAL A 724 -9.47 -22.27 43.45
C VAL A 724 -10.50 -21.93 44.52
N ASP A 725 -10.57 -22.69 45.60
CA ASP A 725 -11.60 -22.56 46.66
C ASP A 725 -11.30 -21.50 47.71
N SER A 726 -10.00 -21.28 47.93
CA SER A 726 -9.50 -20.28 48.87
C SER A 726 -9.68 -18.84 48.37
N GLN A 727 -9.94 -18.66 47.07
CA GLN A 727 -10.24 -17.39 46.41
C GLN A 727 -11.54 -17.54 45.63
N TRP A 728 -12.62 -16.91 46.09
CA TRP A 728 -13.95 -17.18 45.54
C TRP A 728 -14.73 -15.91 45.21
N ILE A 729 -15.67 -16.07 44.28
CA ILE A 729 -16.53 -15.03 43.74
C ILE A 729 -18.00 -15.37 43.97
N ILE A 730 -18.86 -14.36 43.88
CA ILE A 730 -20.30 -14.48 44.02
C ILE A 730 -20.98 -14.17 42.69
N HIS A 731 -21.77 -15.10 42.15
CA HIS A 731 -22.54 -14.84 40.93
C HIS A 731 -23.80 -14.03 41.26
N GLN A 732 -23.82 -12.75 40.90
CA GLN A 732 -24.88 -11.81 41.26
C GLN A 732 -26.13 -11.93 40.37
N LYS A 733 -26.01 -12.54 39.17
CA LYS A 733 -27.10 -12.72 38.19
C LYS A 733 -27.75 -11.39 37.78
N ILE A 734 -26.93 -10.36 37.59
CA ILE A 734 -27.40 -9.07 37.11
C ILE A 734 -27.76 -9.24 35.62
N PRO A 735 -29.00 -8.93 35.19
CA PRO A 735 -29.41 -9.11 33.80
C PRO A 735 -28.49 -8.33 32.85
N SER A 736 -27.84 -9.04 31.93
CA SER A 736 -26.91 -8.48 30.94
C SER A 736 -27.46 -8.55 29.51
N LEU A 737 -26.58 -8.67 28.52
CA LEU A 737 -26.79 -8.85 27.07
C LEU A 737 -27.97 -9.74 26.65
N GLY A 738 -28.41 -10.67 27.49
CA GLY A 738 -29.58 -11.52 27.22
C GLY A 738 -30.86 -10.75 26.88
N SER A 739 -31.06 -9.55 27.43
CA SER A 739 -32.23 -8.70 27.14
C SER A 739 -32.07 -7.81 25.90
N GLN A 740 -30.86 -7.71 25.32
CA GLN A 740 -30.53 -6.83 24.19
C GLN A 740 -30.90 -7.41 22.81
N GLY A 741 -31.51 -8.61 22.77
CA GLY A 741 -32.05 -9.22 21.56
C GLY A 741 -33.32 -8.53 21.03
N THR A 742 -33.85 -9.03 19.92
CA THR A 742 -35.14 -8.57 19.36
C THR A 742 -36.23 -9.59 19.69
N ALA A 743 -37.39 -9.12 20.16
CA ALA A 743 -38.57 -9.96 20.29
C ALA A 743 -39.14 -10.27 18.90
N GLN A 744 -39.41 -11.53 18.61
CA GLN A 744 -39.99 -11.98 17.34
C GLN A 744 -40.97 -13.13 17.62
N GLU A 745 -42.10 -13.16 16.90
CA GLU A 745 -43.04 -14.29 16.89
C GLU A 745 -43.51 -14.74 18.29
N GLY A 746 -43.87 -13.79 19.17
CA GLY A 746 -44.34 -14.09 20.52
C GLY A 746 -43.26 -14.51 21.52
N LYS A 747 -41.98 -14.56 21.11
CA LYS A 747 -40.83 -14.84 21.99
C LYS A 747 -40.22 -13.55 22.52
N THR A 748 -39.84 -13.55 23.79
CA THR A 748 -39.10 -12.43 24.39
C THR A 748 -37.67 -12.35 23.84
N ALA A 749 -37.05 -11.16 23.89
CA ALA A 749 -35.65 -10.97 23.49
C ALA A 749 -34.71 -11.99 24.17
N PHE A 750 -34.92 -12.24 25.47
CA PHE A 750 -34.18 -13.22 26.24
C PHE A 750 -34.35 -14.66 25.73
N GLN A 751 -35.57 -15.05 25.37
CA GLN A 751 -35.83 -16.36 24.77
C GLN A 751 -35.13 -16.51 23.43
N GLY A 752 -35.20 -15.47 22.57
CA GLY A 752 -34.51 -15.47 21.27
C GLY A 752 -32.99 -15.58 21.39
N VAL A 753 -32.38 -14.84 22.32
CA VAL A 753 -30.93 -14.95 22.60
C VAL A 753 -30.58 -16.36 23.10
N ARG A 754 -31.35 -16.90 24.04
CA ARG A 754 -31.11 -18.25 24.59
C ARG A 754 -31.25 -19.35 23.53
N GLU A 755 -32.20 -19.22 22.61
CA GLU A 755 -32.34 -20.13 21.47
C GLU A 755 -31.13 -20.06 20.55
N ARG A 756 -30.62 -18.85 20.28
CA ARG A 756 -29.39 -18.67 19.51
C ARG A 756 -28.19 -19.31 20.23
N CYS A 757 -28.05 -19.14 21.55
CA CYS A 757 -27.00 -19.80 22.33
C CYS A 757 -27.03 -21.33 22.16
N LYS A 758 -28.22 -21.95 22.29
CA LYS A 758 -28.40 -23.41 22.11
C LYS A 758 -28.06 -23.86 20.68
N ARG A 759 -28.45 -23.08 19.67
CA ARG A 759 -28.15 -23.36 18.26
C ARG A 759 -26.65 -23.29 17.99
N GLU A 760 -25.98 -22.23 18.46
CA GLU A 760 -24.52 -22.07 18.32
C GLU A 760 -23.77 -23.20 19.04
N TRP A 761 -24.20 -23.59 20.25
CA TRP A 761 -23.64 -24.74 20.95
C TRP A 761 -23.76 -26.03 20.14
N THR A 762 -24.94 -26.32 19.61
CA THR A 762 -25.17 -27.51 18.76
C THR A 762 -24.29 -27.49 17.52
N MET A 763 -24.13 -26.33 16.88
CA MET A 763 -23.25 -26.18 15.72
C MET A 763 -21.78 -26.43 16.10
N PHE A 764 -21.32 -25.86 17.21
CA PHE A 764 -19.97 -26.04 17.71
C PHE A 764 -19.66 -27.52 18.01
N GLN A 765 -20.53 -28.21 18.75
CA GLN A 765 -20.37 -29.64 19.05
C GLN A 765 -20.30 -30.47 17.77
N LYS A 766 -21.22 -30.26 16.82
CA LYS A 766 -21.20 -30.98 15.53
C LYS A 766 -19.91 -30.75 14.75
N ARG A 767 -19.40 -29.51 14.73
CA ARG A 767 -18.13 -29.18 14.07
C ARG A 767 -16.95 -29.90 14.73
N MET A 768 -16.91 -29.90 16.06
CA MET A 768 -15.86 -30.56 16.83
C MET A 768 -15.86 -32.06 16.56
N THR A 769 -17.00 -32.74 16.77
CA THR A 769 -17.14 -34.18 16.54
C THR A 769 -16.80 -34.57 15.10
N ARG A 770 -17.28 -33.81 14.10
CA ARG A 770 -16.99 -34.09 12.68
C ARG A 770 -15.48 -33.96 12.38
N SER A 771 -14.83 -32.94 12.95
CA SER A 771 -13.40 -32.70 12.73
C SER A 771 -12.55 -33.78 13.38
N GLU A 772 -12.91 -34.21 14.59
CA GLU A 772 -12.23 -35.31 15.29
C GLU A 772 -12.38 -36.63 14.57
N GLN A 773 -13.60 -36.98 14.13
CA GLN A 773 -13.83 -38.19 13.34
C GLN A 773 -13.01 -38.19 12.05
N LYS A 774 -12.89 -37.03 11.39
CA LYS A 774 -12.06 -36.88 10.18
C LYS A 774 -10.57 -37.08 10.51
N TYR A 775 -10.08 -36.42 11.56
CA TYR A 775 -8.70 -36.52 12.00
C TYR A 775 -8.30 -37.94 12.41
N LEU A 776 -9.14 -38.64 13.18
CA LEU A 776 -8.91 -40.03 13.57
C LEU A 776 -8.90 -40.98 12.37
N LYS A 777 -9.75 -40.75 11.35
CA LYS A 777 -9.72 -41.52 10.10
C LYS A 777 -8.43 -41.31 9.31
N GLU A 778 -7.93 -40.07 9.26
CA GLU A 778 -6.68 -39.74 8.58
C GLU A 778 -5.46 -40.35 9.28
N ILE A 779 -5.45 -40.38 10.62
CA ILE A 779 -4.39 -41.06 11.39
C ILE A 779 -4.47 -42.57 11.21
N ALA A 780 -5.68 -43.15 11.28
CA ALA A 780 -5.85 -44.59 11.12
C ALA A 780 -5.42 -45.07 9.72
N SER A 781 -5.71 -44.30 8.66
CA SER A 781 -5.26 -44.62 7.29
C SER A 781 -3.77 -44.40 7.07
N ALA A 782 -3.15 -43.44 7.76
CA ALA A 782 -1.69 -43.27 7.76
C ALA A 782 -0.98 -44.43 8.47
N SER A 783 -1.57 -44.94 9.56
CA SER A 783 -1.03 -46.05 10.35
C SER A 783 -1.12 -47.40 9.63
N SER A 784 -2.17 -47.62 8.82
CA SER A 784 -2.32 -48.84 8.02
C SER A 784 -1.42 -48.89 6.77
N ASN A 785 -1.00 -47.74 6.25
CA ASN A 785 -0.03 -47.67 5.15
C ASN A 785 1.43 -47.81 5.62
N SER A 786 1.73 -47.51 6.89
CA SER A 786 3.08 -47.64 7.47
C SER A 786 3.48 -49.09 7.79
N THR A 787 2.57 -50.06 7.70
CA THR A 787 2.83 -51.49 7.93
C THR A 787 3.02 -52.29 6.64
N ARG A 788 3.10 -51.62 5.47
CA ARG A 788 3.31 -52.23 4.14
C ARG A 788 4.65 -51.90 3.48
N THR A 789 5.61 -51.39 4.23
CA THR A 789 7.04 -51.30 3.87
C THR A 789 7.83 -52.09 4.87
#